data_AF-A0A931SBP9-F1
#
_entry.id   AF-A0A931SBP9-F1
#
_cell.length_a   1.000
_cell.length_b   1.000
_cell.length_c   1.000
_cell.angle_alpha   90.00
_cell.angle_beta   90.00
_cell.angle_gamma   90.00
#
_symmetry.space_group_name_H-M   'P 1'
#
loop_
_entity.id
_entity.type
_entity.pdbx_description
1 polymer ?
#
loop_
_entity_poly.entity_id
_entity_poly.type
_entity_poly.pdbx_seq_one_letter_code
_entity_poly.pdbx_strand_id
1 'polypeptide(L)'
;MMNPDVRASWEAEQYDSQEPAVAIREGEFPTSESWWRRVARWSLYAIAFLAPLLFLSYTIPPTFIKQVAVSVLAFVAFISWLGESLLSGRVYYKRSLINLALGALLLALFLATLFSPQALHGLIGSDDTGERFASFLVFAVIFFVAGGVFYTEKESRRLVWWLLGGGFLLSVLTLVQFFAPSRVPFSALARVDVNPVGTVNGVATVLGFYLVFAAGVLATAGAALRNAWIRVGLVLLVLTTLASLVVVNFRSVWIALAAALIVLLGLQFRLASHVSENVSFLRRRGFAVLFLLLALAIFFILANATVVRVEGIPLEVSPPYRATIDIAKQTLKGDVLFGSGPGTFGLDYSLFRDPSTNLTTFWGVRFNSGIAFMPTVLATAGVLGALALTVFSLVTLVSLLRAISKRTDEDPFLAGGMAAVVFGLLIWWLYMPTFTLQVVLFVTLGVLIARLNEVKGEEHESWWRIAERSVTFTTPWATFVTSLAIIFLMVGGVAFLYYTIQQYAAAVYLTRGASKFSVAGDVEGALADLNRAVSLSPDNDGYYRFLSQVALAKVQQIINTANTAQNPNLLADFQAAVSNTITFGQKATQINPNEALNWSTLGLVYQSLVPFIDGAESAALGAHDKAIQFDPQNPTHEFNRARTYLALADRTQSRLNQPGITNQAALQLTKQRTETLDSARSALEKSVQLKPDYPQANYFLAQVLIVQGNLTRAIQQVETVRSLAPFDIGVAFQLGVLYYQAGDFPKAEAEFLRAIAINENYSNARYFFGLLLDRRGEKTKALDQFLRIQALNPDNQEVKTIMANLRAGKAALDGISPPAPPPTERREPPVSDAGESRN
;
A
#
# COMPACT_ATOMS: atom_id res chain seq x y z
N MET A 1 81.90 25.38 26.02
CA MET A 1 82.63 24.19 26.50
C MET A 1 81.69 23.00 26.39
N MET A 2 82.14 22.02 25.59
CA MET A 2 81.75 20.60 25.45
C MET A 2 80.29 20.09 25.55
N ASN A 3 80.01 19.27 24.55
CA ASN A 3 78.81 18.56 24.11
C ASN A 3 78.44 17.37 25.05
N PRO A 4 77.14 17.02 25.24
CA PRO A 4 76.76 15.80 25.94
C PRO A 4 76.46 14.63 24.99
N ASP A 5 76.90 13.48 25.50
CA ASP A 5 76.30 12.15 25.45
C ASP A 5 75.94 11.43 24.15
N VAL A 6 76.74 10.38 23.99
CA VAL A 6 76.54 9.15 23.24
C VAL A 6 75.40 8.33 23.87
N ARG A 7 74.34 8.07 23.10
CA ARG A 7 73.57 6.82 23.14
C ARG A 7 72.79 6.69 21.84
N ALA A 8 73.51 6.32 20.78
CA ALA A 8 72.94 5.83 19.54
C ALA A 8 72.99 4.31 19.55
N SER A 9 71.82 3.68 19.53
CA SER A 9 71.48 2.51 18.70
C SER A 9 70.20 1.90 19.25
N TRP A 10 69.37 1.36 18.35
CA TRP A 10 68.14 0.60 18.60
C TRP A 10 66.81 1.35 18.64
N GLU A 11 66.52 2.21 17.65
CA GLU A 11 65.14 2.41 17.16
C GLU A 11 65.17 2.63 15.64
N ALA A 12 65.00 1.56 14.88
CA ALA A 12 64.59 1.61 13.48
C ALA A 12 63.28 0.84 13.38
N GLU A 13 62.32 1.43 12.65
CA GLU A 13 60.93 1.00 12.38
C GLU A 13 59.85 1.57 13.32
N GLN A 14 59.65 2.89 13.24
CA GLN A 14 58.32 3.48 13.40
C GLN A 14 57.60 3.48 12.04
N TYR A 15 56.46 2.78 11.99
CA TYR A 15 55.46 2.84 10.94
C TYR A 15 54.99 4.30 10.75
N ASP A 16 55.38 4.92 9.64
CA ASP A 16 54.88 6.22 9.20
C ASP A 16 53.41 6.08 8.78
N SER A 17 52.50 6.50 9.66
CA SER A 17 51.06 6.57 9.42
C SER A 17 50.50 7.95 9.77
N GLN A 18 51.28 9.00 9.52
CA GLN A 18 50.78 10.36 9.56
C GLN A 18 50.45 10.83 8.13
N GLU A 19 49.18 10.70 7.72
CA GLU A 19 48.66 11.56 6.66
C GLU A 19 48.89 13.01 7.09
N PRO A 20 49.67 13.82 6.35
CA PRO A 20 49.93 15.20 6.75
C PRO A 20 48.64 16.01 6.63
N ALA A 21 48.26 16.69 7.70
CA ALA A 21 47.20 17.70 7.67
C ALA A 21 47.61 18.83 6.71
N VAL A 22 47.19 18.73 5.45
CA VAL A 22 47.45 19.74 4.42
C VAL A 22 46.76 21.04 4.85
N ALA A 23 47.53 22.13 4.98
CA ALA A 23 47.00 23.47 5.23
C ALA A 23 46.30 23.98 3.96
N ILE A 24 44.99 23.72 3.85
CA ILE A 24 44.15 24.14 2.73
C ILE A 24 43.64 25.57 2.97
N ARG A 25 43.83 26.51 2.02
CA ARG A 25 43.28 27.88 2.11
C ARG A 25 41.74 27.85 2.02
N GLU A 26 41.04 28.84 2.60
CA GLU A 26 39.59 28.97 2.41
C GLU A 26 39.26 29.01 0.91
N GLY A 27 38.40 28.09 0.46
CA GLY A 27 38.02 27.96 -0.96
C GLY A 27 38.91 27.04 -1.82
N GLU A 28 39.98 26.46 -1.28
CA GLU A 28 40.74 25.40 -1.96
C GLU A 28 40.28 24.01 -1.46
N PHE A 29 40.31 23.00 -2.35
CA PHE A 29 39.94 21.62 -2.01
C PHE A 29 41.19 20.74 -1.85
N PRO A 30 41.14 19.66 -1.04
CA PRO A 30 42.28 18.75 -0.92
C PRO A 30 42.66 18.16 -2.28
N THR A 31 43.95 18.16 -2.60
CA THR A 31 44.50 17.68 -3.88
C THR A 31 44.57 16.15 -3.94
N SER A 32 44.66 15.46 -2.80
CA SER A 32 44.56 14.01 -2.67
C SER A 32 43.14 13.59 -2.27
N GLU A 33 42.62 12.54 -2.92
CA GLU A 33 41.31 12.00 -2.59
C GLU A 33 41.41 11.03 -1.40
N SER A 34 40.82 11.41 -0.27
CA SER A 34 40.70 10.53 0.91
C SER A 34 39.90 9.27 0.60
N TRP A 35 40.18 8.19 1.34
CA TRP A 35 39.42 6.93 1.19
C TRP A 35 37.93 7.12 1.51
N TRP A 36 37.61 7.94 2.51
CA TRP A 36 36.25 8.30 2.90
C TRP A 36 35.47 8.94 1.76
N ARG A 37 36.07 9.93 1.09
CA ARG A 37 35.47 10.59 -0.07
C ARG A 37 35.20 9.61 -1.20
N ARG A 38 36.14 8.70 -1.43
CA ARG A 38 36.02 7.66 -2.45
C ARG A 38 34.80 6.78 -2.21
N VAL A 39 34.62 6.31 -0.98
CA VAL A 39 33.46 5.51 -0.58
C VAL A 39 32.17 6.29 -0.79
N ALA A 40 32.08 7.54 -0.29
CA ALA A 40 30.89 8.37 -0.46
C ALA A 40 30.52 8.58 -1.94
N ARG A 41 31.51 8.84 -2.78
CA ARG A 41 31.33 9.07 -4.22
C ARG A 41 30.85 7.82 -4.95
N TRP A 42 31.44 6.66 -4.67
CA TRP A 42 31.03 5.39 -5.29
C TRP A 42 29.64 4.96 -4.82
N SER A 43 29.28 5.20 -3.56
CA SER A 43 27.92 4.98 -3.07
C SER A 43 26.90 5.83 -3.83
N LEU A 44 27.21 7.11 -4.11
CA LEU A 44 26.33 7.97 -4.91
C LEU A 44 26.24 7.54 -6.38
N TYR A 45 27.33 7.07 -7.00
CA TYR A 45 27.28 6.47 -8.34
C TYR A 45 26.38 5.23 -8.36
N ALA A 46 26.53 4.36 -7.35
CA ALA A 46 25.71 3.16 -7.21
C ALA A 46 24.22 3.51 -7.04
N ILE A 47 23.89 4.50 -6.20
CA ILE A 47 22.50 4.99 -6.04
C ILE A 47 21.96 5.51 -7.38
N ALA A 48 22.69 6.38 -8.08
CA ALA A 48 22.24 6.98 -9.33
C ALA A 48 21.97 5.93 -10.42
N PHE A 49 22.77 4.87 -10.47
CA PHE A 49 22.63 3.80 -11.47
C PHE A 49 21.62 2.73 -11.08
N LEU A 50 21.65 2.26 -9.82
CA LEU A 50 20.86 1.12 -9.36
C LEU A 50 19.45 1.49 -8.91
N ALA A 51 19.19 2.72 -8.44
CA ALA A 51 17.85 3.11 -8.00
C ALA A 51 16.74 2.82 -9.03
N PRO A 52 16.89 3.10 -10.34
CA PRO A 52 15.87 2.74 -11.32
C PRO A 52 15.81 1.24 -11.67
N LEU A 53 16.85 0.45 -11.38
CA LEU A 53 17.00 -0.93 -11.86
C LEU A 53 16.85 -2.01 -10.78
N LEU A 54 17.09 -1.67 -9.53
CA LEU A 54 17.14 -2.64 -8.44
C LEU A 54 15.75 -3.22 -8.18
N PHE A 55 15.64 -4.55 -8.28
CA PHE A 55 14.42 -5.32 -8.06
C PHE A 55 14.78 -6.72 -7.56
N LEU A 56 14.12 -7.16 -6.48
CA LEU A 56 14.17 -8.56 -6.02
C LEU A 56 12.77 -9.01 -5.61
N SER A 57 12.37 -10.21 -6.00
CA SER A 57 11.02 -10.75 -5.76
C SER A 57 10.87 -11.52 -4.45
N TYR A 58 11.80 -11.36 -3.51
CA TYR A 58 11.83 -12.13 -2.25
C TYR A 58 10.98 -11.52 -1.13
N THR A 59 10.48 -10.29 -1.30
CA THR A 59 9.62 -9.59 -0.33
C THR A 59 8.38 -9.03 -1.02
N ILE A 60 7.29 -8.90 -0.26
CA ILE A 60 6.08 -8.19 -0.71
C ILE A 60 5.87 -6.97 0.21
N PRO A 61 5.88 -5.74 -0.33
CA PRO A 61 6.05 -5.39 -1.74
C PRO A 61 7.54 -5.50 -2.22
N PRO A 62 7.78 -5.81 -3.50
CA PRO A 62 9.14 -5.97 -4.07
C PRO A 62 10.01 -4.70 -4.05
N THR A 63 9.38 -3.54 -3.88
CA THR A 63 10.02 -2.22 -3.81
C THR A 63 10.70 -1.95 -2.47
N PHE A 64 10.34 -2.68 -1.41
CA PHE A 64 10.89 -2.44 -0.07
C PHE A 64 12.40 -2.66 0.00
N ILE A 65 12.94 -3.69 -0.66
CA ILE A 65 14.40 -3.90 -0.72
C ILE A 65 15.13 -2.75 -1.41
N LYS A 66 14.50 -2.11 -2.40
CA LYS A 66 15.10 -0.95 -3.05
C LYS A 66 15.25 0.19 -2.06
N GLN A 67 14.23 0.45 -1.25
CA GLN A 67 14.29 1.46 -0.21
C GLN A 67 15.43 1.17 0.78
N VAL A 68 15.54 -0.08 1.23
CA VAL A 68 16.61 -0.53 2.14
C VAL A 68 17.99 -0.34 1.51
N ALA A 69 18.20 -0.84 0.29
CA ALA A 69 19.50 -0.76 -0.37
C ALA A 69 19.95 0.69 -0.65
N VAL A 70 19.03 1.54 -1.12
CA VAL A 70 19.32 2.97 -1.32
C VAL A 70 19.61 3.65 0.02
N SER A 71 18.85 3.34 1.07
CA SER A 71 19.08 3.88 2.41
C SER A 71 20.45 3.46 2.95
N VAL A 72 20.84 2.20 2.75
CA VAL A 72 22.16 1.68 3.13
C VAL A 72 23.26 2.45 2.42
N LEU A 73 23.19 2.56 1.09
CA LEU A 73 24.19 3.29 0.31
C LEU A 73 24.24 4.78 0.69
N ALA A 74 23.09 5.41 0.92
CA ALA A 74 23.00 6.82 1.28
C ALA A 74 23.66 7.11 2.64
N PHE A 75 23.39 6.27 3.65
CA PHE A 75 23.97 6.44 4.97
C PHE A 75 25.43 5.98 5.05
N VAL A 76 25.86 5.00 4.26
CA VAL A 76 27.29 4.71 4.07
C VAL A 76 27.99 5.94 3.47
N ALA A 77 27.38 6.58 2.47
CA ALA A 77 27.93 7.81 1.89
C ALA A 77 27.97 8.95 2.91
N PHE A 78 26.92 9.09 3.72
CA PHE A 78 26.82 10.09 4.77
C PHE A 78 27.86 9.92 5.86
N ILE A 79 27.97 8.72 6.43
CA ILE A 79 28.97 8.40 7.47
C ILE A 79 30.38 8.61 6.91
N SER A 80 30.61 8.27 5.65
CA SER A 80 31.92 8.49 5.02
C SER A 80 32.22 9.97 4.83
N TRP A 81 31.24 10.77 4.38
CA TRP A 81 31.37 12.22 4.26
C TRP A 81 31.58 12.90 5.63
N LEU A 82 30.93 12.42 6.68
CA LEU A 82 31.14 12.85 8.05
C LEU A 82 32.54 12.47 8.57
N GLY A 83 33.02 11.26 8.27
CA GLY A 83 34.37 10.81 8.61
C GLY A 83 35.46 11.66 7.96
N GLU A 84 35.30 12.01 6.67
CA GLU A 84 36.17 12.96 5.99
C GLU A 84 36.13 14.34 6.67
N SER A 85 34.94 14.79 7.06
CA SER A 85 34.78 16.09 7.73
C SER A 85 35.43 16.13 9.11
N LEU A 86 35.37 15.02 9.85
CA LEU A 86 35.99 14.87 11.17
C LEU A 86 37.52 14.88 11.08
N LEU A 87 38.09 14.11 10.13
CA LEU A 87 39.55 14.03 9.95
C LEU A 87 40.15 15.32 9.39
N SER A 88 39.45 15.97 8.46
CA SER A 88 39.91 17.24 7.88
C SER A 88 39.67 18.45 8.79
N GLY A 89 38.87 18.31 9.85
CA GLY A 89 38.45 19.42 10.71
C GLY A 89 37.59 20.46 10.00
N ARG A 90 37.02 20.13 8.83
CA ARG A 90 36.25 21.03 7.98
C ARG A 90 35.01 20.34 7.44
N VAL A 91 33.87 21.01 7.52
CA VAL A 91 32.65 20.57 6.83
C VAL A 91 32.48 21.41 5.58
N TYR A 92 32.53 20.76 4.42
CA TYR A 92 32.28 21.39 3.13
C TYR A 92 30.79 21.33 2.81
N TYR A 93 30.15 22.50 2.68
CA TYR A 93 28.77 22.56 2.20
C TYR A 93 28.51 23.80 1.35
N LYS A 94 27.43 23.77 0.56
CA LYS A 94 27.00 24.90 -0.26
C LYS A 94 25.95 25.68 0.51
N ARG A 95 26.20 26.92 0.91
CA ARG A 95 25.15 27.77 1.51
C ARG A 95 24.14 28.12 0.42
N SER A 96 22.90 27.68 0.61
CA SER A 96 21.80 27.87 -0.33
C SER A 96 20.47 27.97 0.41
N LEU A 97 19.55 28.80 -0.08
CA LEU A 97 18.17 28.81 0.42
C LEU A 97 17.45 27.49 0.18
N ILE A 98 17.88 26.72 -0.82
CA ILE A 98 17.35 25.38 -1.06
C ILE A 98 17.64 24.48 0.16
N ASN A 99 18.84 24.58 0.75
CA ASN A 99 19.17 23.83 1.96
C ASN A 99 18.32 24.26 3.15
N LEU A 100 18.09 25.58 3.31
CA LEU A 100 17.26 26.11 4.38
C LEU A 100 15.80 25.66 4.21
N ALA A 101 15.27 25.73 3.00
CA ALA A 101 13.91 25.30 2.68
C ALA A 101 13.75 23.78 2.84
N LEU A 102 14.77 23.00 2.48
CA LEU A 102 14.78 21.55 2.73
C LEU A 102 14.84 21.24 4.23
N GLY A 103 15.66 21.96 4.99
CA GLY A 103 15.71 21.84 6.45
C GLY A 103 14.37 22.20 7.10
N ALA A 104 13.70 23.25 6.63
CA ALA A 104 12.36 23.62 7.09
C ALA A 104 11.31 22.56 6.72
N LEU A 105 11.39 21.96 5.53
CA LEU A 105 10.56 20.83 5.13
C LEU A 105 10.77 19.62 6.02
N LEU A 106 12.02 19.22 6.28
CA LEU A 106 12.34 18.12 7.19
C LEU A 106 11.84 18.41 8.60
N LEU A 107 12.01 19.64 9.10
CA LEU A 107 11.52 20.02 10.42
C LEU A 107 9.99 19.96 10.49
N ALA A 108 9.29 20.47 9.47
CA ALA A 108 7.84 20.42 9.40
C ALA A 108 7.33 18.97 9.40
N LEU A 109 7.94 18.09 8.59
CA LEU A 109 7.61 16.66 8.56
C LEU A 109 7.95 15.97 9.88
N PHE A 110 9.11 16.28 10.49
CA PHE A 110 9.51 15.74 11.78
C PHE A 110 8.54 16.13 12.90
N LEU A 111 8.15 17.40 12.96
CA LEU A 111 7.18 17.88 13.94
C LEU A 111 5.81 17.23 13.70
N ALA A 112 5.36 17.12 12.45
CA ALA A 112 4.12 16.42 12.13
C ALA A 112 4.15 14.94 12.53
N THR A 113 5.30 14.27 12.37
CA THR A 113 5.51 12.90 12.88
C THR A 113 5.49 12.87 14.41
N LEU A 114 6.20 13.78 15.08
CA LEU A 114 6.34 13.79 16.54
C LEU A 114 5.01 14.01 17.26
N PHE A 115 4.14 14.86 16.71
CA PHE A 115 2.81 15.15 17.26
C PHE A 115 1.71 14.22 16.72
N SER A 116 2.04 13.29 15.83
CA SER A 116 1.08 12.29 15.36
C SER A 116 0.75 11.28 16.47
N PRO A 117 -0.51 10.80 16.54
CA PRO A 117 -0.87 9.65 17.36
C PRO A 117 -0.05 8.39 17.06
N GLN A 118 0.62 8.32 15.92
CA GLN A 118 1.42 7.17 15.46
C GLN A 118 2.84 7.57 15.08
N ALA A 119 3.52 8.29 15.97
CA ALA A 119 4.86 8.81 15.72
C ALA A 119 5.86 7.77 15.19
N LEU A 120 5.90 6.54 15.75
CA LEU A 120 6.79 5.48 15.26
C LEU A 120 6.45 5.04 13.82
N HIS A 121 5.16 4.96 13.49
CA HIS A 121 4.70 4.63 12.14
C HIS A 121 5.01 5.77 11.15
N GLY A 122 4.81 7.03 11.54
CA GLY A 122 5.14 8.17 10.66
C GLY A 122 6.64 8.40 10.51
N LEU A 123 7.45 7.98 11.49
CA LEU A 123 8.90 8.09 11.45
C LEU A 123 9.48 7.10 10.44
N ILE A 124 9.09 5.83 10.56
CA ILE A 124 9.74 4.74 9.83
C ILE A 124 8.78 3.90 9.01
N GLY A 125 7.54 3.68 9.45
CA GLY A 125 6.39 3.07 8.71
C GLY A 125 6.55 1.66 8.14
N SER A 126 5.43 1.08 7.68
CA SER A 126 5.36 -0.29 7.10
C SER A 126 5.02 -0.35 5.60
N ASP A 127 4.48 0.74 5.01
CA ASP A 127 3.95 0.76 3.64
C ASP A 127 4.81 1.55 2.62
N ASP A 128 4.90 1.12 1.37
CA ASP A 128 5.84 1.62 0.31
C ASP A 128 5.65 3.09 -0.15
N THR A 129 4.74 3.84 0.48
CA THR A 129 4.48 5.25 0.14
C THR A 129 5.59 6.12 0.75
N GLY A 130 6.39 6.77 -0.11
CA GLY A 130 7.57 7.58 0.26
C GLY A 130 7.28 8.87 1.06
N GLU A 131 6.16 8.94 1.77
CA GLU A 131 5.72 10.05 2.62
C GLU A 131 6.38 10.07 4.01
N ARG A 132 7.00 8.97 4.41
CA ARG A 132 7.57 8.82 5.75
C ARG A 132 8.73 9.79 5.97
N PHE A 133 8.91 10.23 7.22
CA PHE A 133 10.03 11.09 7.58
C PHE A 133 11.39 10.43 7.24
N ALA A 134 11.56 9.14 7.54
CA ALA A 134 12.78 8.39 7.20
C ALA A 134 13.11 8.44 5.70
N SER A 135 12.11 8.35 4.81
CA SER A 135 12.32 8.43 3.36
C SER A 135 12.84 9.82 2.97
N PHE A 136 12.22 10.89 3.49
CA PHE A 136 12.69 12.25 3.26
C PHE A 136 14.06 12.54 3.85
N LEU A 137 14.39 11.94 5.00
CA LEU A 137 15.73 12.01 5.58
C LEU A 137 16.76 11.37 4.64
N VAL A 138 16.48 10.20 4.05
CA VAL A 138 17.34 9.56 3.04
C VAL A 138 17.53 10.47 1.83
N PHE A 139 16.44 11.07 1.31
CA PHE A 139 16.53 11.99 0.17
C PHE A 139 17.37 13.22 0.47
N ALA A 140 17.21 13.80 1.66
CA ALA A 140 18.01 14.93 2.11
C ALA A 140 19.48 14.57 2.29
N VAL A 141 19.77 13.41 2.88
CA VAL A 141 21.14 12.88 3.00
C VAL A 141 21.79 12.74 1.62
N ILE A 142 21.10 12.12 0.66
CA ILE A 142 21.59 12.00 -0.73
C ILE A 142 21.92 13.38 -1.31
N PHE A 143 21.01 14.34 -1.14
CA PHE A 143 21.18 15.70 -1.63
C PHE A 143 22.39 16.41 -1.00
N PHE A 144 22.53 16.37 0.33
CA PHE A 144 23.63 17.04 1.04
C PHE A 144 24.98 16.40 0.70
N VAL A 145 25.07 15.07 0.70
CA VAL A 145 26.32 14.36 0.38
C VAL A 145 26.69 14.58 -1.09
N ALA A 146 25.73 14.56 -2.02
CA ALA A 146 26.01 14.89 -3.42
C ALA A 146 26.49 16.34 -3.60
N GLY A 147 25.89 17.29 -2.87
CA GLY A 147 26.34 18.69 -2.85
C GLY A 147 27.75 18.89 -2.27
N GLY A 148 28.17 18.00 -1.36
CA GLY A 148 29.43 18.09 -0.62
C GLY A 148 30.58 17.24 -1.16
N VAL A 149 30.35 16.18 -1.94
CA VAL A 149 31.41 15.24 -2.37
C VAL A 149 32.00 15.60 -3.75
N PHE A 150 31.21 16.22 -4.63
CA PHE A 150 31.58 16.50 -6.01
C PHE A 150 32.12 17.92 -6.19
N TYR A 151 33.45 18.07 -6.15
CA TYR A 151 34.12 19.38 -6.32
C TYR A 151 34.51 19.69 -7.75
N THR A 152 34.83 18.66 -8.55
CA THR A 152 35.24 18.86 -9.93
C THR A 152 34.09 18.65 -10.91
N GLU A 153 34.15 19.40 -12.02
CA GLU A 153 33.25 19.21 -13.16
C GLU A 153 33.28 17.79 -13.71
N LYS A 154 34.47 17.18 -13.75
CA LYS A 154 34.65 15.83 -14.28
C LYS A 154 33.92 14.78 -13.46
N GLU A 155 33.97 14.87 -12.13
CA GLU A 155 33.32 13.91 -11.23
C GLU A 155 31.80 14.07 -11.23
N SER A 156 31.30 15.31 -11.15
CA SER A 156 29.87 15.60 -11.21
C SER A 156 29.24 15.18 -12.56
N ARG A 157 29.94 15.40 -13.69
CA ARG A 157 29.52 14.88 -15.01
C ARG A 157 29.46 13.36 -15.06
N ARG A 158 30.40 12.65 -14.40
CA ARG A 158 30.33 11.18 -14.30
C ARG A 158 29.09 10.71 -13.57
N LEU A 159 28.67 11.39 -12.49
CA LEU A 159 27.45 11.03 -11.76
C LEU A 159 26.22 11.15 -12.66
N VAL A 160 26.14 12.23 -13.46
CA VAL A 160 25.07 12.40 -14.45
C VAL A 160 25.06 11.26 -15.46
N TRP A 161 26.22 10.79 -15.92
CA TRP A 161 26.27 9.64 -16.84
C TRP A 161 25.81 8.33 -16.20
N TRP A 162 26.15 8.08 -14.94
CA TRP A 162 25.62 6.93 -14.20
C TRP A 162 24.10 7.01 -14.05
N LEU A 163 23.58 8.19 -13.73
CA LEU A 163 22.14 8.45 -13.61
C LEU A 163 21.41 8.19 -14.95
N LEU A 164 21.89 8.76 -16.05
CA LEU A 164 21.31 8.59 -17.39
C LEU A 164 21.47 7.18 -17.93
N GLY A 165 22.58 6.50 -17.61
CA GLY A 165 22.79 5.10 -17.96
C GLY A 165 21.78 4.17 -17.30
N GLY A 166 21.49 4.38 -16.01
CA GLY A 166 20.42 3.66 -15.29
C GLY A 166 19.05 3.90 -15.91
N GLY A 167 18.74 5.15 -16.26
CA GLY A 167 17.50 5.51 -16.96
C GLY A 167 17.37 4.88 -18.36
N PHE A 168 18.48 4.78 -19.10
CA PHE A 168 18.50 4.13 -20.41
C PHE A 168 18.19 2.65 -20.30
N LEU A 169 18.87 1.93 -19.39
CA LEU A 169 18.59 0.51 -19.16
C LEU A 169 17.14 0.27 -18.72
N LEU A 170 16.60 1.13 -17.86
CA LEU A 170 15.19 1.06 -17.47
C LEU A 170 14.27 1.24 -18.68
N SER A 171 14.52 2.25 -19.52
CA SER A 171 13.70 2.51 -20.71
C SER A 171 13.71 1.35 -21.71
N VAL A 172 14.86 0.69 -21.89
CA VAL A 172 15.00 -0.48 -22.76
C VAL A 172 14.27 -1.68 -22.13
N LEU A 173 14.47 -1.91 -20.83
CA LEU A 173 13.80 -2.98 -20.10
C LEU A 173 12.28 -2.85 -20.21
N THR A 174 11.73 -1.65 -20.00
CA THR A 174 10.28 -1.39 -20.11
C THR A 174 9.74 -1.68 -21.51
N LEU A 175 10.45 -1.28 -22.58
CA LEU A 175 10.03 -1.63 -23.94
C LEU A 175 10.08 -3.13 -24.20
N VAL A 176 11.13 -3.82 -23.74
CA VAL A 176 11.23 -5.27 -23.86
C VAL A 176 10.10 -5.96 -23.07
N GLN A 177 9.75 -5.46 -21.88
CA GLN A 177 8.62 -5.97 -21.10
C GLN A 177 7.28 -5.83 -21.84
N PHE A 178 7.05 -4.70 -22.52
CA PHE A 178 5.81 -4.45 -23.25
C PHE A 178 5.68 -5.27 -24.55
N PHE A 179 6.76 -5.45 -25.30
CA PHE A 179 6.68 -6.05 -26.65
C PHE A 179 7.27 -7.46 -26.75
N ALA A 180 8.15 -7.84 -25.82
CA ALA A 180 8.83 -9.13 -25.81
C ALA A 180 9.03 -9.66 -24.37
N PRO A 181 7.95 -9.83 -23.57
CA PRO A 181 8.04 -10.25 -22.17
C PRO A 181 8.81 -11.57 -21.98
N SER A 182 8.71 -12.50 -22.95
CA SER A 182 9.44 -13.77 -22.96
C SER A 182 10.96 -13.64 -23.11
N ARG A 183 11.46 -12.47 -23.52
CA ARG A 183 12.90 -12.17 -23.66
C ARG A 183 13.48 -11.53 -22.41
N VAL A 184 12.67 -11.23 -21.39
CA VAL A 184 13.14 -10.65 -20.14
C VAL A 184 13.88 -11.72 -19.34
N PRO A 185 15.15 -11.49 -18.95
CA PRO A 185 15.99 -12.54 -18.34
C PRO A 185 15.53 -12.97 -16.93
N PHE A 186 14.70 -12.17 -16.26
CA PHE A 186 14.17 -12.48 -14.93
C PHE A 186 12.69 -12.81 -15.02
N SER A 187 12.30 -14.04 -14.67
CA SER A 187 10.91 -14.51 -14.74
C SER A 187 9.94 -13.63 -13.97
N ALA A 188 10.35 -13.08 -12.83
CA ALA A 188 9.55 -12.14 -12.04
C ALA A 188 9.26 -10.81 -12.77
N LEU A 189 10.15 -10.38 -13.67
CA LEU A 189 10.00 -9.16 -14.49
C LEU A 189 9.44 -9.45 -15.88
N ALA A 190 9.21 -10.72 -16.25
CA ALA A 190 8.64 -11.09 -17.53
C ALA A 190 7.14 -10.73 -17.64
N ARG A 191 6.50 -10.27 -16.55
CA ARG A 191 5.12 -9.80 -16.57
C ARG A 191 5.07 -8.29 -16.76
N VAL A 192 4.07 -7.80 -17.50
CA VAL A 192 3.86 -6.39 -17.82
C VAL A 192 3.46 -5.56 -16.59
N ASP A 193 2.81 -6.19 -15.61
CA ASP A 193 2.36 -5.56 -14.37
C ASP A 193 3.46 -5.44 -13.30
N VAL A 194 4.63 -6.04 -13.51
CA VAL A 194 5.77 -6.01 -12.57
C VAL A 194 6.93 -5.25 -13.18
N ASN A 195 7.45 -4.29 -12.44
CA ASN A 195 8.58 -3.47 -12.88
C ASN A 195 9.45 -3.08 -11.68
N PRO A 196 10.71 -2.65 -11.92
CA PRO A 196 11.59 -2.25 -10.83
C PRO A 196 11.09 -1.03 -10.05
N VAL A 197 10.36 -0.11 -10.68
CA VAL A 197 9.97 1.18 -10.09
C VAL A 197 8.78 1.08 -9.13
N GLY A 198 7.95 0.03 -9.28
CA GLY A 198 6.74 -0.22 -8.51
C GLY A 198 5.54 -0.42 -9.44
N THR A 199 4.97 0.67 -9.95
CA THR A 199 3.78 0.66 -10.79
C THR A 199 4.07 1.14 -12.22
N VAL A 200 3.18 0.86 -13.18
CA VAL A 200 3.40 1.21 -14.59
C VAL A 200 3.33 2.73 -14.79
N ASN A 201 2.40 3.42 -14.13
CA ASN A 201 2.38 4.88 -14.09
C ASN A 201 3.61 5.43 -13.37
N GLY A 202 4.05 4.76 -12.31
CA GLY A 202 5.30 5.06 -11.61
C GLY A 202 6.51 5.02 -12.54
N VAL A 203 6.65 3.98 -13.38
CA VAL A 203 7.68 3.91 -14.43
C VAL A 203 7.56 5.10 -15.38
N ALA A 204 6.36 5.42 -15.85
CA ALA A 204 6.17 6.56 -16.76
C ALA A 204 6.62 7.89 -16.13
N THR A 205 6.40 8.12 -14.82
CA THR A 205 6.94 9.33 -14.17
C THR A 205 8.46 9.37 -14.16
N VAL A 206 9.14 8.25 -13.90
CA VAL A 206 10.60 8.17 -13.94
C VAL A 206 11.14 8.35 -15.37
N LEU A 207 10.49 7.75 -16.36
CA LEU A 207 10.88 7.90 -17.77
C LEU A 207 10.65 9.32 -18.29
N GLY A 208 9.59 10.01 -17.86
CA GLY A 208 9.36 11.42 -18.16
C GLY A 208 10.46 12.33 -17.60
N PHE A 209 10.94 12.06 -16.39
CA PHE A 209 12.09 12.73 -15.80
C PHE A 209 13.35 12.56 -16.66
N TYR A 210 13.66 11.33 -17.08
CA TYR A 210 14.81 11.05 -17.93
C TYR A 210 14.69 11.64 -19.33
N LEU A 211 13.48 11.62 -19.92
CA LEU A 211 13.22 12.20 -21.24
C LEU A 211 13.54 13.69 -21.25
N VAL A 212 12.99 14.45 -20.30
CA VAL A 212 13.20 15.90 -20.26
C VAL A 212 14.65 16.25 -19.90
N PHE A 213 15.30 15.43 -19.05
CA PHE A 213 16.73 15.58 -18.77
C PHE A 213 17.55 15.44 -20.06
N ALA A 214 17.40 14.31 -20.76
CA ALA A 214 18.18 14.00 -21.95
C ALA A 214 17.88 14.97 -23.11
N ALA A 215 16.61 15.32 -23.31
CA ALA A 215 16.19 16.29 -24.31
C ALA A 215 16.77 17.69 -24.01
N GLY A 216 16.75 18.12 -22.74
CA GLY A 216 17.33 19.40 -22.32
C GLY A 216 18.85 19.45 -22.51
N VAL A 217 19.56 18.35 -22.23
CA VAL A 217 21.00 18.22 -22.53
C VAL A 217 21.25 18.30 -24.03
N LEU A 218 20.53 17.54 -24.84
CA LEU A 218 20.70 17.55 -26.31
C LEU A 218 20.36 18.90 -26.94
N ALA A 219 19.35 19.58 -26.43
CA ALA A 219 18.88 20.84 -26.98
C ALA A 219 19.81 22.02 -26.66
N THR A 220 20.56 21.94 -25.56
CA THR A 220 21.55 22.95 -25.18
C THR A 220 22.99 22.55 -25.48
N ALA A 221 23.20 21.32 -25.97
CA ALA A 221 24.51 20.82 -26.38
C ALA A 221 25.05 21.56 -27.61
N GLY A 222 25.92 22.55 -27.37
CA GLY A 222 26.81 23.14 -28.37
C GLY A 222 27.98 22.19 -28.72
N ALA A 223 29.18 22.74 -28.94
CA ALA A 223 30.40 21.96 -29.17
C ALA A 223 30.86 21.10 -27.95
N ALA A 224 30.20 21.26 -26.80
CA ALA A 224 30.53 20.61 -25.53
C ALA A 224 30.36 19.07 -25.53
N LEU A 225 29.45 18.51 -26.34
CA LEU A 225 29.30 17.07 -26.54
C LEU A 225 30.11 16.60 -27.77
N ARG A 226 31.45 16.65 -27.67
CA ARG A 226 32.36 16.22 -28.74
C ARG A 226 32.23 14.72 -29.09
N ASN A 227 31.90 13.87 -28.12
CA ASN A 227 31.80 12.43 -28.34
C ASN A 227 30.48 12.05 -29.04
N ALA A 228 30.59 11.46 -30.24
CA ALA A 228 29.43 11.03 -31.03
C ALA A 228 28.63 9.91 -30.35
N TRP A 229 29.29 8.96 -29.68
CA TRP A 229 28.62 7.85 -28.98
C TRP A 229 27.72 8.32 -27.86
N ILE A 230 28.15 9.36 -27.13
CA ILE A 230 27.35 9.97 -26.07
C ILE A 230 26.07 10.60 -26.65
N ARG A 231 26.19 11.31 -27.78
CA ARG A 231 25.03 11.91 -28.46
C ARG A 231 24.06 10.84 -28.94
N VAL A 232 24.57 9.76 -29.54
CA VAL A 232 23.74 8.61 -29.95
C VAL A 232 23.03 7.99 -28.75
N GLY A 233 23.74 7.76 -27.64
CA GLY A 233 23.14 7.23 -26.41
C GLY A 233 22.02 8.13 -25.85
N LEU A 234 22.22 9.44 -25.83
CA LEU A 234 21.18 10.40 -25.40
C LEU A 234 19.97 10.41 -26.34
N VAL A 235 20.18 10.34 -27.66
CA VAL A 235 19.08 10.27 -28.64
C VAL A 235 18.30 8.97 -28.45
N LEU A 236 18.99 7.83 -28.29
CA LEU A 236 18.34 6.56 -28.01
C LEU A 236 17.54 6.62 -26.72
N LEU A 237 18.08 7.21 -25.65
CA LEU A 237 17.36 7.43 -24.39
C LEU A 237 16.08 8.26 -24.60
N VAL A 238 16.14 9.37 -25.36
CA VAL A 238 14.94 10.16 -25.68
C VAL A 238 13.91 9.33 -26.46
N LEU A 239 14.35 8.55 -27.46
CA LEU A 239 13.45 7.73 -28.27
C LEU A 239 12.81 6.59 -27.47
N THR A 240 13.58 5.88 -26.65
CA THR A 240 13.07 4.73 -25.87
C THR A 240 12.14 5.18 -24.75
N THR A 241 12.48 6.29 -24.06
CA THR A 241 11.60 6.90 -23.06
C THR A 241 10.32 7.39 -23.71
N LEU A 242 10.39 8.10 -24.84
CA LEU A 242 9.21 8.60 -25.54
C LEU A 242 8.30 7.47 -26.00
N ALA A 243 8.86 6.41 -26.60
CA ALA A 243 8.11 5.24 -27.03
C ALA A 243 7.38 4.58 -25.85
N SER A 244 8.05 4.44 -24.70
CA SER A 244 7.45 3.90 -23.48
C SER A 244 6.31 4.78 -22.97
N LEU A 245 6.47 6.11 -22.98
CA LEU A 245 5.43 7.04 -22.54
C LEU A 245 4.20 7.01 -23.45
N VAL A 246 4.37 6.84 -24.76
CA VAL A 246 3.26 6.69 -25.71
C VAL A 246 2.48 5.40 -25.44
N VAL A 247 3.16 4.31 -25.08
CA VAL A 247 2.52 3.03 -24.72
C VAL A 247 1.74 3.15 -23.42
N VAL A 248 2.34 3.71 -22.37
CA VAL A 248 1.69 3.86 -21.05
C VAL A 248 0.56 4.91 -21.11
N ASN A 249 0.77 5.98 -21.87
CA ASN A 249 -0.16 7.10 -22.06
C ASN A 249 -0.73 7.67 -20.74
N PHE A 250 0.15 8.05 -19.82
CA PHE A 250 -0.26 8.61 -18.53
C PHE A 250 -0.36 10.14 -18.58
N ARG A 251 -1.60 10.67 -18.50
CA ARG A 251 -1.90 12.12 -18.65
C ARG A 251 -1.09 13.04 -17.74
N SER A 252 -0.88 12.68 -16.47
CA SER A 252 -0.11 13.51 -15.52
C SER A 252 1.34 13.73 -15.97
N VAL A 253 1.95 12.73 -16.62
CA VAL A 253 3.31 12.84 -17.16
C VAL A 253 3.35 13.81 -18.33
N TRP A 254 2.37 13.76 -19.23
CA TRP A 254 2.30 14.69 -20.36
C TRP A 254 2.13 16.15 -19.91
N ILE A 255 1.30 16.40 -18.88
CA ILE A 255 1.11 17.74 -18.29
C ILE A 255 2.44 18.25 -17.68
N ALA A 256 3.09 17.43 -16.85
CA ALA A 256 4.37 17.79 -16.24
C ALA A 256 5.47 18.02 -17.31
N LEU A 257 5.48 17.19 -18.35
CA LEU A 257 6.43 17.29 -19.46
C LEU A 257 6.23 18.58 -20.26
N ALA A 258 4.99 18.92 -20.62
CA ALA A 258 4.69 20.16 -21.33
C ALA A 258 5.15 21.40 -20.55
N ALA A 259 4.87 21.45 -19.24
CA ALA A 259 5.30 22.55 -18.38
C ALA A 259 6.83 22.64 -18.26
N ALA A 260 7.53 21.52 -18.07
CA ALA A 260 9.00 21.51 -18.03
C ALA A 260 9.64 21.92 -19.38
N LEU A 261 9.05 21.51 -20.51
CA LEU A 261 9.49 21.90 -21.85
C LEU A 261 9.26 23.39 -22.12
N ILE A 262 8.16 23.98 -21.64
CA ILE A 262 7.92 25.43 -21.73
C ILE A 262 9.02 26.19 -20.98
N VAL A 263 9.39 25.74 -19.78
CA VAL A 263 10.48 26.35 -19.01
C VAL A 263 11.81 26.26 -19.76
N LEU A 264 12.12 25.10 -20.37
CA LEU A 264 13.32 24.92 -21.20
C LEU A 264 13.33 25.84 -22.42
N LEU A 265 12.22 25.93 -23.14
CA LEU A 265 12.08 26.81 -24.31
C LEU A 265 12.21 28.29 -23.93
N GLY A 266 11.62 28.71 -22.80
CA GLY A 266 11.75 30.06 -22.27
C GLY A 266 13.20 30.39 -21.90
N LEU A 267 13.93 29.43 -21.32
CA LEU A 267 15.35 29.57 -21.03
C LEU A 267 16.16 29.69 -22.34
N GLN A 268 15.89 28.87 -23.36
CA GLN A 268 16.54 29.01 -24.67
C GLN A 268 16.26 30.36 -25.33
N PHE A 269 15.03 30.87 -25.23
CA PHE A 269 14.64 32.17 -25.78
C PHE A 269 15.40 33.32 -25.13
N ARG A 270 15.46 33.35 -23.80
CA ARG A 270 16.18 34.38 -23.04
C ARG A 270 17.68 34.41 -23.36
N LEU A 271 18.27 33.26 -23.66
CA LEU A 271 19.66 33.17 -24.08
C LEU A 271 19.88 33.64 -25.51
N ALA A 272 18.93 33.36 -26.39
CA ALA A 272 18.99 33.85 -27.75
C ALA A 272 18.94 35.38 -27.82
N SER A 273 18.25 36.05 -26.90
CA SER A 273 18.16 37.52 -26.88
C SER A 273 19.45 38.24 -26.45
N HIS A 274 20.45 37.53 -25.90
CA HIS A 274 21.71 38.13 -25.43
C HIS A 274 22.89 37.93 -26.42
N VAL A 275 22.71 37.16 -27.50
CA VAL A 275 23.77 36.88 -28.49
C VAL A 275 23.56 37.75 -29.73
N SER A 276 24.53 38.62 -30.02
CA SER A 276 24.47 39.68 -31.03
C SER A 276 24.81 39.27 -32.48
N GLU A 277 24.41 38.07 -32.94
CA GLU A 277 24.73 37.63 -34.32
C GLU A 277 23.55 37.03 -35.11
N ASN A 278 23.61 37.21 -36.43
CA ASN A 278 22.69 36.92 -37.54
C ASN A 278 22.13 35.47 -37.69
N VAL A 279 21.92 34.74 -36.60
CA VAL A 279 21.26 33.43 -36.64
C VAL A 279 19.81 33.60 -36.17
N SER A 280 18.85 33.42 -37.07
CA SER A 280 17.42 33.41 -36.73
C SER A 280 17.17 32.45 -35.56
N PHE A 281 16.47 32.88 -34.51
CA PHE A 281 16.14 32.09 -33.33
C PHE A 281 15.62 30.67 -33.66
N LEU A 282 14.77 30.56 -34.69
CA LEU A 282 14.20 29.32 -35.21
C LEU A 282 15.22 28.33 -35.82
N ARG A 283 16.45 28.78 -36.12
CA ARG A 283 17.55 27.95 -36.66
C ARG A 283 18.52 27.44 -35.59
N ARG A 284 18.34 27.77 -34.29
CA ARG A 284 19.19 27.20 -33.23
C ARG A 284 18.94 25.69 -33.11
N ARG A 285 20.03 24.93 -33.02
CA ARG A 285 19.99 23.47 -32.82
C ARG A 285 19.19 23.16 -31.55
N GLY A 286 18.30 22.17 -31.61
CA GLY A 286 17.52 21.72 -30.45
C GLY A 286 16.15 22.36 -30.26
N PHE A 287 15.92 23.60 -30.72
CA PHE A 287 14.62 24.28 -30.57
C PHE A 287 13.47 23.47 -31.20
N ALA A 288 13.66 23.02 -32.45
CA ALA A 288 12.66 22.22 -33.16
C ALA A 288 12.33 20.90 -32.45
N VAL A 289 13.32 20.28 -31.79
CA VAL A 289 13.13 19.04 -31.04
C VAL A 289 12.27 19.30 -29.80
N LEU A 290 12.61 20.33 -29.03
CA LEU A 290 11.83 20.71 -27.84
C LEU A 290 10.40 21.14 -28.20
N PHE A 291 10.25 21.90 -29.28
CA PHE A 291 8.93 22.33 -29.77
C PHE A 291 8.09 21.13 -30.24
N LEU A 292 8.68 20.18 -30.97
CA LEU A 292 8.00 18.95 -31.39
C LEU A 292 7.61 18.08 -30.20
N LEU A 293 8.48 17.92 -29.21
CA LEU A 293 8.14 17.23 -27.96
C LEU A 293 7.00 17.93 -27.20
N LEU A 294 6.98 19.27 -27.19
CA LEU A 294 5.90 20.04 -26.57
C LEU A 294 4.58 19.85 -27.32
N ALA A 295 4.60 19.94 -28.66
CA ALA A 295 3.42 19.71 -29.49
C ALA A 295 2.86 18.29 -29.28
N LEU A 296 3.74 17.29 -29.20
CA LEU A 296 3.37 15.92 -28.91
C LEU A 296 2.77 15.76 -27.50
N ALA A 297 3.37 16.39 -26.48
CA ALA A 297 2.82 16.38 -25.13
C ALA A 297 1.42 17.01 -25.10
N ILE A 298 1.23 18.17 -25.75
CA ILE A 298 -0.08 18.83 -25.87
C ILE A 298 -1.10 17.92 -26.58
N PHE A 299 -0.69 17.24 -27.66
CA PHE A 299 -1.53 16.28 -28.36
C PHE A 299 -2.04 15.19 -27.41
N PHE A 300 -1.17 14.54 -26.63
CA PHE A 300 -1.61 13.49 -25.68
C PHE A 300 -2.46 14.03 -24.53
N ILE A 301 -2.24 15.27 -24.08
CA ILE A 301 -3.09 15.92 -23.07
C ILE A 301 -4.53 16.11 -23.59
N LEU A 302 -4.69 16.54 -24.84
CA LEU A 302 -5.97 16.89 -25.44
C LEU A 302 -6.69 15.68 -26.03
N ALA A 303 -5.97 14.84 -26.79
CA ALA A 303 -6.54 13.69 -27.47
C ALA A 303 -6.84 12.54 -26.51
N ASN A 304 -6.05 12.40 -25.43
CA ASN A 304 -6.10 11.28 -24.48
C ASN A 304 -6.19 9.90 -25.19
N ALA A 305 -5.55 9.78 -26.35
CA ALA A 305 -5.71 8.66 -27.26
C ALA A 305 -4.63 7.60 -27.00
N THR A 306 -5.06 6.35 -26.76
CA THR A 306 -4.15 5.21 -26.67
C THR A 306 -3.76 4.76 -28.07
N VAL A 307 -2.57 5.13 -28.51
CA VAL A 307 -2.05 4.84 -29.86
C VAL A 307 -1.59 3.39 -30.01
N VAL A 308 -1.03 2.82 -28.93
CA VAL A 308 -0.54 1.43 -28.89
C VAL A 308 -1.21 0.73 -27.71
N ARG A 309 -1.86 -0.41 -27.96
CA ARG A 309 -2.45 -1.25 -26.90
C ARG A 309 -1.51 -2.40 -26.58
N VAL A 310 -1.16 -2.52 -25.30
CA VAL A 310 -0.40 -3.64 -24.75
C VAL A 310 -1.31 -4.33 -23.74
N GLU A 311 -1.46 -5.65 -23.89
CA GLU A 311 -2.27 -6.45 -22.98
C GLU A 311 -1.57 -6.57 -21.61
N GLY A 312 -2.36 -6.62 -20.54
CA GLY A 312 -1.84 -6.83 -19.19
C GLY A 312 -1.30 -5.60 -18.45
N ILE A 313 -1.44 -4.38 -18.99
CA ILE A 313 -1.20 -3.16 -18.21
C ILE A 313 -2.32 -3.03 -17.14
N PRO A 314 -1.98 -3.07 -15.84
CA PRO A 314 -2.98 -2.98 -14.77
C PRO A 314 -3.58 -1.57 -14.71
N LEU A 315 -4.89 -1.50 -14.43
CA LEU A 315 -5.54 -0.24 -14.11
C LEU A 315 -5.14 0.21 -12.71
N GLU A 316 -4.38 1.30 -12.62
CA GLU A 316 -4.07 1.92 -11.34
C GLU A 316 -5.18 2.90 -10.93
N VAL A 317 -5.72 2.69 -9.74
CA VAL A 317 -6.82 3.49 -9.19
C VAL A 317 -6.36 4.14 -7.91
N SER A 318 -6.81 5.37 -7.69
CA SER A 318 -6.57 6.16 -6.48
C SER A 318 -7.80 7.02 -6.20
N PRO A 319 -7.98 7.51 -4.96
CA PRO A 319 -9.04 8.47 -4.66
C PRO A 319 -8.88 9.71 -5.54
N PRO A 320 -9.94 10.18 -6.23
CA PRO A 320 -9.82 11.34 -7.10
C PRO A 320 -9.41 12.58 -6.32
N TYR A 321 -8.81 13.55 -7.00
CA TYR A 321 -8.23 14.75 -6.36
C TYR A 321 -9.20 15.45 -5.39
N ARG A 322 -10.47 15.59 -5.78
CA ARG A 322 -11.51 16.18 -4.93
C ARG A 322 -11.75 15.37 -3.66
N ALA A 323 -11.85 14.04 -3.77
CA ALA A 323 -12.01 13.17 -2.61
C ALA A 323 -10.80 13.24 -1.69
N THR A 324 -9.57 13.28 -2.22
CA THR A 324 -8.35 13.47 -1.41
C THR A 324 -8.39 14.78 -0.64
N ILE A 325 -8.78 15.88 -1.30
CA ILE A 325 -8.92 17.20 -0.65
C ILE A 325 -10.04 17.19 0.40
N ASP A 326 -11.16 16.53 0.14
CA ASP A 326 -12.28 16.47 1.07
C ASP A 326 -11.92 15.64 2.31
N ILE A 327 -11.15 14.55 2.16
CA ILE A 327 -10.52 13.82 3.27
C ILE A 327 -9.59 14.74 4.05
N ALA A 328 -8.67 15.45 3.37
CA ALA A 328 -7.75 16.37 4.02
C ALA A 328 -8.49 17.45 4.85
N LYS A 329 -9.58 18.02 4.32
CA LYS A 329 -10.42 18.97 5.05
C LYS A 329 -11.05 18.38 6.31
N GLN A 330 -11.46 17.10 6.28
CA GLN A 330 -12.02 16.45 7.47
C GLN A 330 -10.92 16.16 8.51
N THR A 331 -9.76 15.68 8.07
CA THR A 331 -8.59 15.45 8.95
C THR A 331 -8.13 16.74 9.64
N LEU A 332 -8.07 17.86 8.89
CA LEU A 332 -7.66 19.16 9.43
C LEU A 332 -8.63 19.74 10.48
N LYS A 333 -9.85 19.20 10.64
CA LYS A 333 -10.72 19.57 11.76
C LYS A 333 -10.21 19.05 13.11
N GLY A 334 -9.41 17.98 13.10
CA GLY A 334 -8.76 17.44 14.29
C GLY A 334 -7.48 18.22 14.63
N ASP A 335 -6.52 18.25 13.70
CA ASP A 335 -5.28 19.01 13.83
C ASP A 335 -4.95 19.76 12.52
N VAL A 336 -5.04 21.08 12.57
CA VAL A 336 -4.79 21.95 11.41
C VAL A 336 -3.31 22.01 11.04
N LEU A 337 -2.42 22.00 12.04
CA LEU A 337 -0.99 22.26 11.83
C LEU A 337 -0.28 21.01 11.33
N PHE A 338 -0.54 19.87 11.98
CA PHE A 338 0.20 18.63 11.76
C PHE A 338 -0.60 17.55 11.02
N GLY A 339 -1.92 17.73 10.87
CA GLY A 339 -2.78 16.71 10.27
C GLY A 339 -2.79 15.42 11.10
N SER A 340 -2.95 14.28 10.43
CA SER A 340 -2.98 12.95 11.06
C SER A 340 -1.60 12.34 11.35
N GLY A 341 -0.54 12.87 10.73
CA GLY A 341 0.84 12.37 10.77
C GLY A 341 1.28 11.75 9.44
N PRO A 342 2.53 11.94 8.98
CA PRO A 342 3.04 11.34 7.75
C PRO A 342 2.80 9.82 7.69
N GLY A 343 2.38 9.29 6.54
CA GLY A 343 2.10 7.86 6.35
C GLY A 343 0.76 7.36 6.91
N THR A 344 -0.09 8.23 7.46
CA THR A 344 -1.38 7.82 8.07
C THR A 344 -2.60 8.02 7.18
N PHE A 345 -2.43 8.40 5.90
CA PHE A 345 -3.56 8.66 4.98
C PHE A 345 -4.51 7.48 4.87
N GLY A 346 -4.02 6.23 4.99
CA GLY A 346 -4.89 5.06 4.99
C GLY A 346 -5.90 5.05 6.13
N LEU A 347 -5.59 5.65 7.28
CA LEU A 347 -6.50 5.81 8.41
C LEU A 347 -7.52 6.91 8.14
N ASP A 348 -7.06 8.05 7.61
CA ASP A 348 -7.94 9.15 7.18
C ASP A 348 -8.94 8.68 6.14
N TYR A 349 -8.47 7.88 5.18
CA TYR A 349 -9.32 7.30 4.13
C TYR A 349 -10.39 6.39 4.73
N SER A 350 -10.03 5.47 5.63
CA SER A 350 -11.01 4.60 6.30
C SER A 350 -12.07 5.41 7.07
N LEU A 351 -11.65 6.49 7.73
CA LEU A 351 -12.53 7.30 8.55
C LEU A 351 -13.46 8.23 7.73
N PHE A 352 -12.96 8.78 6.62
CA PHE A 352 -13.60 9.89 5.89
C PHE A 352 -13.94 9.60 4.42
N ARG A 353 -13.74 8.38 3.91
CA ARG A 353 -14.10 8.05 2.52
C ARG A 353 -15.56 8.34 2.22
N ASP A 354 -15.82 8.73 0.98
CA ASP A 354 -17.16 9.04 0.51
C ASP A 354 -18.03 7.76 0.43
N PRO A 355 -19.27 7.78 0.97
CA PRO A 355 -20.17 6.62 0.91
C PRO A 355 -20.44 6.09 -0.51
N SER A 356 -20.39 6.94 -1.54
CA SER A 356 -20.55 6.52 -2.94
C SER A 356 -19.47 5.53 -3.41
N THR A 357 -18.33 5.47 -2.72
CA THR A 357 -17.28 4.47 -2.99
C THR A 357 -17.81 3.04 -2.83
N ASN A 358 -18.79 2.82 -1.94
CA ASN A 358 -19.38 1.50 -1.72
C ASN A 358 -20.16 0.95 -2.92
N LEU A 359 -20.60 1.84 -3.80
CA LEU A 359 -21.31 1.52 -5.05
C LEU A 359 -20.35 1.16 -6.19
N THR A 360 -19.03 1.26 -5.96
CA THR A 360 -18.00 0.93 -6.96
C THR A 360 -17.42 -0.46 -6.70
N THR A 361 -16.69 -0.98 -7.68
CA THR A 361 -15.91 -2.22 -7.52
C THR A 361 -14.76 -2.10 -6.51
N PHE A 362 -14.38 -0.87 -6.13
CA PHE A 362 -13.26 -0.59 -5.22
C PHE A 362 -13.67 -0.38 -3.76
N TRP A 363 -14.94 -0.66 -3.40
CA TRP A 363 -15.47 -0.46 -2.04
C TRP A 363 -14.61 -1.12 -0.93
N GLY A 364 -14.05 -2.30 -1.23
CA GLY A 364 -13.21 -3.08 -0.30
C GLY A 364 -11.73 -2.67 -0.32
N VAL A 365 -11.33 -1.72 -1.17
CA VAL A 365 -9.95 -1.25 -1.29
C VAL A 365 -9.71 -0.11 -0.32
N ARG A 366 -8.65 -0.24 0.48
CA ARG A 366 -8.11 0.85 1.30
C ARG A 366 -6.96 1.49 0.54
N PHE A 367 -7.03 2.80 0.32
CA PHE A 367 -5.96 3.56 -0.31
C PHE A 367 -5.06 4.20 0.76
N ASN A 368 -3.76 3.95 0.67
CA ASN A 368 -2.76 4.50 1.60
C ASN A 368 -2.16 5.83 1.15
N SER A 369 -2.66 6.39 0.04
CA SER A 369 -2.33 7.73 -0.46
C SER A 369 -3.46 8.24 -1.35
N GLY A 370 -3.53 9.56 -1.55
CA GLY A 370 -4.40 10.16 -2.55
C GLY A 370 -3.79 10.09 -3.96
N ILE A 371 -4.48 10.71 -4.93
CA ILE A 371 -3.99 10.74 -6.31
C ILE A 371 -2.64 11.47 -6.46
N ALA A 372 -2.37 12.48 -5.62
CA ALA A 372 -1.18 13.31 -5.69
C ALA A 372 -0.53 13.51 -4.32
N PHE A 373 0.78 13.73 -4.30
CA PHE A 373 1.55 13.89 -3.08
C PHE A 373 1.09 15.10 -2.25
N MET A 374 0.93 16.26 -2.87
CA MET A 374 0.57 17.50 -2.17
C MET A 374 -0.76 17.42 -1.39
N PRO A 375 -1.91 17.02 -1.98
CA PRO A 375 -3.15 16.88 -1.21
C PRO A 375 -3.08 15.76 -0.16
N THR A 376 -2.21 14.76 -0.35
CA THR A 376 -1.97 13.71 0.66
C THR A 376 -1.17 14.27 1.84
N VAL A 377 -0.09 15.02 1.59
CA VAL A 377 0.68 15.76 2.61
C VAL A 377 -0.17 16.78 3.34
N LEU A 378 -1.17 17.39 2.70
CA LEU A 378 -2.11 18.28 3.38
C LEU A 378 -2.95 17.55 4.43
N ALA A 379 -3.36 16.30 4.16
CA ALA A 379 -4.05 15.47 5.15
C ALA A 379 -3.08 14.99 6.24
N THR A 380 -1.89 14.53 5.86
CA THR A 380 -0.98 13.80 6.76
C THR A 380 0.04 14.66 7.50
N ALA A 381 0.47 15.79 6.95
CA ALA A 381 1.42 16.70 7.59
C ALA A 381 0.82 18.09 7.87
N GLY A 382 -0.49 18.23 7.67
CA GLY A 382 -1.26 19.43 7.91
C GLY A 382 -0.86 20.62 7.04
N VAL A 383 -1.31 21.81 7.44
CA VAL A 383 -1.01 23.07 6.75
C VAL A 383 0.49 23.37 6.82
N LEU A 384 1.18 23.02 7.92
CA LEU A 384 2.62 23.28 8.07
C LEU A 384 3.43 22.49 7.05
N GLY A 385 3.19 21.18 6.92
CA GLY A 385 3.88 20.33 5.95
C GLY A 385 3.58 20.74 4.51
N ALA A 386 2.32 21.02 4.19
CA ALA A 386 1.90 21.50 2.88
C ALA A 386 2.57 22.83 2.49
N LEU A 387 2.62 23.80 3.42
CA LEU A 387 3.30 25.07 3.20
C LEU A 387 4.81 24.88 3.04
N ALA A 388 5.45 24.08 3.90
CA ALA A 388 6.88 23.82 3.81
C ALA A 388 7.26 23.16 2.47
N LEU A 389 6.44 22.22 1.98
CA LEU A 389 6.63 21.57 0.69
C LEU A 389 6.48 22.55 -0.48
N THR A 390 5.48 23.44 -0.40
CA THR A 390 5.24 24.49 -1.39
C THR A 390 6.40 25.49 -1.42
N VAL A 391 6.85 25.94 -0.25
CA VAL A 391 8.00 26.85 -0.10
C VAL A 391 9.26 26.20 -0.64
N PHE A 392 9.54 24.94 -0.30
CA PHE A 392 10.69 24.20 -0.84
C PHE A 392 10.64 24.12 -2.38
N SER A 393 9.47 23.80 -2.94
CA SER A 393 9.29 23.70 -4.39
C SER A 393 9.52 25.05 -5.09
N LEU A 394 8.93 26.13 -4.55
CA LEU A 394 9.06 27.49 -5.10
C LEU A 394 10.49 28.04 -4.97
N VAL A 395 11.11 27.88 -3.80
CA VAL A 395 12.50 28.31 -3.56
C VAL A 395 13.46 27.57 -4.47
N THR A 396 13.28 26.25 -4.64
CA THR A 396 14.08 25.45 -5.57
C THR A 396 13.93 25.93 -7.00
N LEU A 397 12.68 26.09 -7.47
CA LEU A 397 12.39 26.55 -8.83
C LEU A 397 13.01 27.92 -9.11
N VAL A 398 12.75 28.92 -8.25
CA VAL A 398 13.23 30.29 -8.43
C VAL A 398 14.75 30.36 -8.35
N SER A 399 15.37 29.65 -7.40
CA SER A 399 16.83 29.65 -7.21
C SER A 399 17.53 29.03 -8.41
N LEU A 400 17.05 27.87 -8.90
CA LEU A 400 17.63 27.22 -10.08
C LEU A 400 17.42 28.06 -11.35
N LEU A 401 16.21 28.57 -11.61
CA LEU A 401 15.95 29.41 -12.78
C LEU A 401 16.86 30.63 -12.83
N ARG A 402 17.02 31.33 -11.69
CA ARG A 402 17.89 32.52 -11.62
C ARG A 402 19.36 32.14 -11.78
N ALA A 403 19.83 31.11 -11.07
CA ALA A 403 21.23 30.70 -11.11
C ALA A 403 21.65 30.21 -12.50
N ILE A 404 20.79 29.43 -13.16
CA ILE A 404 21.08 28.81 -14.46
C ILE A 404 20.88 29.80 -15.61
N SER A 405 19.89 30.69 -15.54
CA SER A 405 19.66 31.71 -16.58
C SER A 405 20.87 32.64 -16.85
N LYS A 406 21.83 32.69 -15.92
CA LYS A 406 23.07 33.48 -16.03
C LYS A 406 24.28 32.67 -16.54
N ARG A 407 24.17 31.34 -16.73
CA ARG A 407 25.33 30.41 -16.82
C ARG A 407 25.26 29.38 -17.96
N THR A 408 24.23 29.45 -18.77
CA THR A 408 23.84 28.34 -19.67
C THR A 408 24.68 28.18 -20.92
N ASP A 409 25.58 29.11 -21.23
CA ASP A 409 26.50 28.95 -22.36
C ASP A 409 27.66 27.98 -22.06
N GLU A 410 27.85 27.55 -20.80
CA GLU A 410 29.01 26.76 -20.37
C GLU A 410 28.72 25.25 -20.16
N ASP A 411 27.50 24.86 -19.76
CA ASP A 411 27.20 23.47 -19.39
C ASP A 411 25.77 22.98 -19.74
N PRO A 412 25.62 22.12 -20.77
CA PRO A 412 24.33 21.53 -21.17
C PRO A 412 23.63 20.70 -20.07
N PHE A 413 24.37 20.17 -19.10
CA PHE A 413 23.80 19.36 -18.02
C PHE A 413 22.97 20.19 -17.04
N LEU A 414 23.27 21.49 -16.91
CA LEU A 414 22.51 22.38 -16.02
C LEU A 414 21.09 22.58 -16.53
N ALA A 415 20.92 22.83 -17.83
CA ALA A 415 19.59 23.04 -18.42
C ALA A 415 18.74 21.76 -18.36
N GLY A 416 19.32 20.61 -18.75
CA GLY A 416 18.63 19.31 -18.67
C GLY A 416 18.27 18.93 -17.23
N GLY A 417 19.21 19.06 -16.29
CA GLY A 417 18.96 18.79 -14.88
C GLY A 417 17.90 19.70 -14.28
N MET A 418 17.90 21.00 -14.61
CA MET A 418 16.86 21.93 -14.15
C MET A 418 15.47 21.48 -14.63
N ALA A 419 15.33 21.15 -15.91
CA ALA A 419 14.05 20.72 -16.46
C ALA A 419 13.53 19.43 -15.81
N ALA A 420 14.44 18.50 -15.52
CA ALA A 420 14.11 17.28 -14.80
C ALA A 420 13.66 17.56 -13.36
N VAL A 421 14.32 18.50 -12.65
CA VAL A 421 13.87 18.95 -11.33
C VAL A 421 12.49 19.61 -11.41
N VAL A 422 12.25 20.50 -12.38
CA VAL A 422 10.92 21.11 -12.60
C VAL A 422 9.86 20.04 -12.83
N PHE A 423 10.14 19.07 -13.71
CA PHE A 423 9.26 17.94 -13.95
C PHE A 423 8.96 17.16 -12.65
N GLY A 424 9.99 16.79 -11.89
CA GLY A 424 9.83 16.04 -10.64
C GLY A 424 9.01 16.79 -9.59
N LEU A 425 9.24 18.09 -9.43
CA LEU A 425 8.46 18.94 -8.51
C LEU A 425 7.00 19.09 -8.96
N LEU A 426 6.74 19.18 -10.27
CA LEU A 426 5.36 19.22 -10.79
C LEU A 426 4.62 17.90 -10.56
N ILE A 427 5.32 16.76 -10.64
CA ILE A 427 4.70 15.46 -10.34
C ILE A 427 4.13 15.42 -8.93
N TRP A 428 4.73 16.07 -7.92
CA TRP A 428 4.14 16.14 -6.57
C TRP A 428 2.71 16.72 -6.53
N TRP A 429 2.34 17.54 -7.50
CA TRP A 429 1.00 18.14 -7.61
C TRP A 429 0.03 17.31 -8.43
N LEU A 430 0.55 16.41 -9.28
CA LEU A 430 -0.21 15.70 -10.30
C LEU A 430 -0.35 14.20 -10.03
N TYR A 431 0.57 13.62 -9.26
CA TYR A 431 0.61 12.19 -8.98
C TYR A 431 1.39 11.89 -7.67
N MET A 432 1.24 10.68 -7.14
CA MET A 432 2.02 10.17 -6.02
C MET A 432 3.41 9.69 -6.51
N PRO A 433 4.52 10.40 -6.24
CA PRO A 433 5.83 10.06 -6.76
C PRO A 433 6.31 8.74 -6.15
N THR A 434 6.91 7.89 -6.98
CA THR A 434 7.57 6.67 -6.47
C THR A 434 8.84 7.03 -5.71
N PHE A 435 9.26 6.14 -4.81
CA PHE A 435 10.54 6.28 -4.10
C PHE A 435 11.71 6.47 -5.10
N THR A 436 11.67 5.76 -6.23
CA THR A 436 12.68 5.89 -7.30
C THR A 436 12.74 7.31 -7.86
N LEU A 437 11.58 7.92 -8.18
CA LEU A 437 11.52 9.28 -8.71
C LEU A 437 12.12 10.29 -7.71
N GLN A 438 11.81 10.14 -6.42
CA GLN A 438 12.36 11.01 -5.38
C GLN A 438 13.90 10.87 -5.30
N VAL A 439 14.43 9.65 -5.37
CA VAL A 439 15.88 9.43 -5.36
C VAL A 439 16.55 10.14 -6.54
N VAL A 440 16.08 9.95 -7.78
CA VAL A 440 16.70 10.61 -8.94
C VAL A 440 16.52 12.12 -8.92
N LEU A 441 15.40 12.63 -8.38
CA LEU A 441 15.18 14.06 -8.16
C LEU A 441 16.22 14.66 -7.21
N PHE A 442 16.40 14.08 -6.02
CA PHE A 442 17.33 14.61 -5.02
C PHE A 442 18.81 14.39 -5.36
N VAL A 443 19.16 13.30 -6.05
CA VAL A 443 20.50 13.14 -6.67
C VAL A 443 20.76 14.28 -7.66
N THR A 444 19.82 14.54 -8.56
CA THR A 444 19.96 15.58 -9.58
C THR A 444 20.05 16.96 -8.94
N LEU A 445 19.22 17.25 -7.94
CA LEU A 445 19.24 18.50 -7.21
C LEU A 445 20.58 18.71 -6.48
N GLY A 446 21.13 17.67 -5.85
CA GLY A 446 22.44 17.71 -5.20
C GLY A 446 23.58 18.00 -6.18
N VAL A 447 23.55 17.37 -7.38
CA VAL A 447 24.51 17.64 -8.45
C VAL A 447 24.40 19.06 -8.98
N LEU A 448 23.19 19.57 -9.19
CA LEU A 448 22.99 20.96 -9.65
C LEU A 448 23.58 21.95 -8.64
N ILE A 449 23.33 21.76 -7.34
CA ILE A 449 23.90 22.65 -6.32
C ILE A 449 25.43 22.52 -6.24
N ALA A 450 25.99 21.32 -6.42
CA ALA A 450 27.43 21.13 -6.46
C ALA A 450 28.10 21.94 -7.60
N ARG A 451 27.42 22.04 -8.75
CA ARG A 451 27.87 22.74 -9.97
C ARG A 451 27.66 24.26 -9.92
N LEU A 452 26.64 24.73 -9.22
CA LEU A 452 26.30 26.15 -9.14
C LEU A 452 27.21 26.86 -8.14
N ASN A 453 28.41 27.25 -8.59
CA ASN A 453 29.37 28.05 -7.81
C ASN A 453 29.03 29.54 -7.84
N GLU A 454 29.80 30.38 -7.15
CA GLU A 454 29.62 31.83 -7.13
C GLU A 454 29.81 32.47 -8.52
N VAL A 455 29.02 33.49 -8.88
CA VAL A 455 29.27 34.29 -10.12
C VAL A 455 30.31 35.34 -9.73
N LYS A 456 31.51 35.29 -10.33
CA LYS A 456 32.54 36.31 -10.08
C LYS A 456 32.02 37.68 -10.56
N GLY A 457 31.96 38.68 -9.67
CA GLY A 457 31.69 40.07 -10.02
C GLY A 457 30.39 40.72 -9.51
N GLU A 458 29.56 40.06 -8.69
CA GLU A 458 28.41 40.70 -8.02
C GLU A 458 28.74 41.03 -6.55
N GLU A 459 28.95 42.32 -6.24
CA GLU A 459 29.36 42.84 -4.92
C GLU A 459 28.24 42.82 -3.84
N HIS A 460 27.05 42.31 -4.13
CA HIS A 460 25.92 42.29 -3.16
C HIS A 460 25.48 40.88 -2.75
N GLU A 461 25.34 40.67 -1.43
CA GLU A 461 24.75 39.47 -0.81
C GLU A 461 23.26 39.35 -1.18
N SER A 462 22.97 38.74 -2.34
CA SER A 462 21.59 38.45 -2.74
C SER A 462 21.05 37.21 -2.00
N TRP A 463 19.80 37.25 -1.52
CA TRP A 463 19.21 36.16 -0.73
C TRP A 463 19.22 34.80 -1.45
N TRP A 464 19.08 34.77 -2.78
CA TRP A 464 19.05 33.56 -3.62
C TRP A 464 20.43 32.99 -4.02
N ARG A 465 21.53 33.50 -3.46
CA ARG A 465 22.91 33.12 -3.85
C ARG A 465 23.28 31.73 -3.33
N ILE A 466 23.86 30.90 -4.20
CA ILE A 466 24.51 29.63 -3.84
C ILE A 466 26.00 29.94 -3.69
N ALA A 467 26.50 29.90 -2.46
CA ALA A 467 27.90 30.21 -2.16
C ALA A 467 28.61 28.99 -1.57
N GLU A 468 29.83 28.72 -2.02
CA GLU A 468 30.69 27.73 -1.38
C GLU A 468 31.11 28.26 0.00
N ARG A 469 30.86 27.48 1.05
CA ARG A 469 31.38 27.77 2.38
C ARG A 469 31.94 26.50 3.00
N SER A 470 33.22 26.54 3.35
CA SER A 470 33.76 25.60 4.33
C SER A 470 33.57 26.20 5.71
N VAL A 471 32.99 25.46 6.64
CA VAL A 471 33.08 25.84 8.05
C VAL A 471 34.33 25.15 8.61
N THR A 472 35.35 25.97 8.85
CA THR A 472 36.57 25.63 9.58
C THR A 472 36.33 25.85 11.06
N PHE A 473 36.55 24.83 11.87
CA PHE A 473 36.43 24.95 13.31
C PHE A 473 37.76 25.44 13.88
N THR A 474 37.86 26.74 14.09
CA THR A 474 39.12 27.39 14.50
C THR A 474 39.30 27.48 16.00
N THR A 475 38.22 27.42 16.80
CA THR A 475 38.29 27.45 18.26
C THR A 475 38.17 26.03 18.84
N PRO A 476 38.93 25.68 19.90
CA PRO A 476 38.84 24.35 20.54
C PRO A 476 37.41 23.95 20.92
N TRP A 477 36.62 24.91 21.39
CA TRP A 477 35.20 24.70 21.71
C TRP A 477 34.36 24.39 20.47
N ALA A 478 34.50 25.15 19.37
CA ALA A 478 33.75 24.90 18.15
C ALA A 478 34.11 23.52 17.57
N THR A 479 35.40 23.16 17.54
CA THR A 479 35.87 21.86 17.06
C THR A 479 35.35 20.73 17.93
N PHE A 480 35.34 20.90 19.25
CA PHE A 480 34.76 19.93 20.17
C PHE A 480 33.25 19.72 19.91
N VAL A 481 32.46 20.80 19.87
CA VAL A 481 31.01 20.72 19.68
C VAL A 481 30.65 20.12 18.32
N THR A 482 31.36 20.49 17.27
CA THR A 482 31.07 19.97 15.92
C THR A 482 31.55 18.54 15.74
N SER A 483 32.69 18.17 16.33
CA SER A 483 33.12 16.75 16.37
C SER A 483 32.10 15.91 17.14
N LEU A 484 31.60 16.39 18.28
CA LEU A 484 30.56 15.71 19.05
C LEU A 484 29.26 15.58 18.26
N ALA A 485 28.83 16.64 17.57
CA ALA A 485 27.66 16.61 16.69
C ALA A 485 27.82 15.62 15.53
N ILE A 486 29.00 15.59 14.89
CA ILE A 486 29.34 14.63 13.83
C ILE A 486 29.29 13.19 14.38
N ILE A 487 29.88 12.93 15.55
CA ILE A 487 29.85 11.61 16.19
C ILE A 487 28.39 11.20 16.46
N PHE A 488 27.56 12.09 17.00
CA PHE A 488 26.13 11.81 17.21
C PHE A 488 25.40 11.48 15.91
N LEU A 489 25.67 12.22 14.82
CA LEU A 489 25.10 11.95 13.50
C LEU A 489 25.60 10.61 12.93
N MET A 490 26.86 10.24 13.15
CA MET A 490 27.41 8.95 12.74
C MET A 490 26.74 7.80 13.51
N VAL A 491 26.64 7.90 14.83
CA VAL A 491 25.96 6.90 15.68
C VAL A 491 24.50 6.79 15.30
N GLY A 492 23.80 7.91 15.10
CA GLY A 492 22.43 7.95 14.62
C GLY A 492 22.27 7.31 13.23
N GLY A 493 23.23 7.53 12.34
CA GLY A 493 23.28 6.90 11.02
C GLY A 493 23.46 5.38 11.10
N VAL A 494 24.35 4.89 11.97
CA VAL A 494 24.54 3.45 12.21
C VAL A 494 23.29 2.83 12.83
N ALA A 495 22.66 3.49 13.80
CA ALA A 495 21.41 3.04 14.41
C ALA A 495 20.27 2.97 13.36
N PHE A 496 20.16 3.97 12.49
CA PHE A 496 19.21 3.97 11.38
C PHE A 496 19.44 2.79 10.40
N LEU A 497 20.70 2.51 10.06
CA LEU A 497 21.07 1.37 9.22
C LEU A 497 20.69 0.04 9.87
N TYR A 498 21.05 -0.14 11.15
CA TYR A 498 20.71 -1.34 11.91
C TYR A 498 19.21 -1.59 11.92
N TYR A 499 18.42 -0.55 12.23
CA TYR A 499 16.96 -0.64 12.25
C TYR A 499 16.37 -0.97 10.87
N THR A 500 16.87 -0.33 9.81
CA THR A 500 16.40 -0.56 8.44
C THR A 500 16.65 -2.01 7.99
N ILE A 501 17.82 -2.56 8.33
CA ILE A 501 18.16 -3.97 8.05
C ILE A 501 17.29 -4.92 8.88
N GLN A 502 17.06 -4.58 10.16
CA GLN A 502 16.19 -5.36 11.04
C GLN A 502 14.75 -5.42 10.52
N GLN A 503 14.20 -4.30 10.03
CA GLN A 503 12.89 -4.24 9.40
C GLN A 503 12.82 -5.11 8.14
N TYR A 504 13.85 -5.06 7.30
CA TYR A 504 13.94 -5.92 6.12
C TYR A 504 13.96 -7.41 6.49
N ALA A 505 14.79 -7.80 7.47
CA ALA A 505 14.82 -9.17 7.95
C ALA A 505 13.44 -9.61 8.47
N ALA A 506 12.75 -8.75 9.22
CA ALA A 506 11.40 -9.04 9.71
C ALA A 506 10.38 -9.25 8.57
N ALA A 507 10.43 -8.42 7.52
CA ALA A 507 9.56 -8.55 6.35
C ALA A 507 9.82 -9.84 5.55
N VAL A 508 11.07 -10.32 5.50
CA VAL A 508 11.42 -11.62 4.91
C VAL A 508 10.77 -12.76 5.70
N TYR A 509 10.87 -12.75 7.03
CA TYR A 509 10.22 -13.75 7.88
C TYR A 509 8.69 -13.72 7.75
N LEU A 510 8.08 -12.53 7.65
CA LEU A 510 6.65 -12.38 7.38
C LEU A 510 6.25 -13.06 6.06
N THR A 511 6.96 -12.75 4.98
CA THR A 511 6.66 -13.29 3.64
C THR A 511 6.84 -14.82 3.61
N ARG A 512 7.89 -15.32 4.27
CA ARG A 512 8.13 -16.76 4.41
C ARG A 512 7.04 -17.47 5.21
N GLY A 513 6.63 -16.89 6.35
CA GLY A 513 5.54 -17.39 7.17
C GLY A 513 4.21 -17.40 6.41
N ALA A 514 3.92 -16.33 5.65
CA ALA A 514 2.73 -16.24 4.81
C ALA A 514 2.70 -17.32 3.72
N SER A 515 3.84 -17.60 3.09
CA SER A 515 3.96 -18.68 2.11
C SER A 515 3.75 -20.06 2.74
N LYS A 516 4.30 -20.32 3.93
CA LYS A 516 4.09 -21.59 4.65
C LYS A 516 2.63 -21.82 5.01
N PHE A 517 1.96 -20.78 5.50
CA PHE A 517 0.54 -20.86 5.84
C PHE A 517 -0.35 -21.06 4.60
N SER A 518 -0.17 -20.21 3.58
CA SER A 518 -1.12 -20.12 2.46
C SER A 518 -0.89 -21.18 1.38
N VAL A 519 0.36 -21.63 1.19
CA VAL A 519 0.72 -22.59 0.13
C VAL A 519 0.93 -23.99 0.69
N ALA A 520 1.67 -24.12 1.79
CA ALA A 520 2.01 -25.43 2.35
C ALA A 520 0.99 -25.93 3.40
N GLY A 521 0.09 -25.06 3.89
CA GLY A 521 -0.80 -25.39 5.01
C GLY A 521 -0.06 -25.64 6.33
N ASP A 522 1.22 -25.24 6.41
CA ASP A 522 2.09 -25.46 7.56
C ASP A 522 1.87 -24.35 8.60
N VAL A 523 0.91 -24.58 9.51
CA VAL A 523 0.54 -23.64 10.57
C VAL A 523 1.69 -23.43 11.56
N GLU A 524 2.37 -24.49 11.98
CA GLU A 524 3.46 -24.41 12.97
C GLU A 524 4.68 -23.67 12.42
N GLY A 525 5.12 -24.03 11.21
CA GLY A 525 6.24 -23.37 10.57
C GLY A 525 5.94 -21.91 10.22
N ALA A 526 4.67 -21.58 9.94
CA ALA A 526 4.23 -20.19 9.79
C ALA A 526 4.30 -19.43 11.13
N LEU A 527 3.78 -19.98 12.22
CA LEU A 527 3.85 -19.37 13.55
C LEU A 527 5.31 -19.12 13.99
N ALA A 528 6.22 -20.06 13.73
CA ALA A 528 7.64 -19.90 14.06
C ALA A 528 8.28 -18.70 13.31
N ASP A 529 8.01 -18.57 12.01
CA ASP A 529 8.51 -17.46 11.20
C ASP A 529 7.88 -16.11 11.62
N LEU A 530 6.58 -16.10 11.88
CA LEU A 530 5.87 -14.90 12.30
C LEU A 530 6.30 -14.41 13.69
N ASN A 531 6.53 -15.33 14.64
CA ASN A 531 7.13 -14.97 15.93
C ASN A 531 8.53 -14.38 15.76
N ARG A 532 9.32 -14.90 14.80
CA ARG A 532 10.63 -14.30 14.50
C ARG A 532 10.49 -12.90 13.90
N ALA A 533 9.53 -12.69 12.99
CA ALA A 533 9.23 -11.37 12.43
C ALA A 533 8.85 -10.36 13.52
N VAL A 534 7.97 -10.74 14.44
CA VAL A 534 7.56 -9.91 15.58
C VAL A 534 8.72 -9.64 16.55
N SER A 535 9.60 -10.62 16.80
CA SER A 535 10.79 -10.39 17.64
C SER A 535 11.76 -9.36 17.06
N LEU A 536 11.78 -9.22 15.73
CA LEU A 536 12.62 -8.25 15.03
C LEU A 536 11.93 -6.89 14.88
N SER A 537 10.59 -6.84 14.77
CA SER A 537 9.84 -5.60 14.69
C SER A 537 8.58 -5.67 15.57
N PRO A 538 8.73 -5.48 16.89
CA PRO A 538 7.63 -5.59 17.85
C PRO A 538 6.62 -4.42 17.77
N ASP A 539 6.91 -3.40 16.97
CA ASP A 539 6.05 -2.20 16.82
C ASP A 539 5.21 -2.23 15.54
N ASN A 540 5.15 -3.38 14.83
CA ASN A 540 4.35 -3.52 13.61
C ASN A 540 3.06 -4.30 13.91
N ASP A 541 1.94 -3.58 13.96
CA ASP A 541 0.61 -4.14 14.24
C ASP A 541 0.18 -5.15 13.17
N GLY A 542 0.58 -4.95 11.91
CA GLY A 542 0.30 -5.86 10.81
C GLY A 542 0.87 -7.27 11.03
N TYR A 543 2.03 -7.38 11.69
CA TYR A 543 2.65 -8.67 12.00
C TYR A 543 1.85 -9.41 13.07
N TYR A 544 1.42 -8.71 14.12
CA TYR A 544 0.55 -9.27 15.15
C TYR A 544 -0.84 -9.64 14.62
N ARG A 545 -1.39 -8.83 13.71
CA ARG A 545 -2.66 -9.11 13.04
C ARG A 545 -2.56 -10.42 12.25
N PHE A 546 -1.50 -10.61 11.47
CA PHE A 546 -1.32 -11.84 10.70
C PHE A 546 -1.00 -13.04 11.60
N LEU A 547 -0.18 -12.85 12.64
CA LEU A 547 0.09 -13.87 13.65
C LEU A 547 -1.19 -14.33 14.37
N SER A 548 -2.11 -13.40 14.69
CA SER A 548 -3.41 -13.71 15.27
C SER A 548 -4.30 -14.53 14.32
N GLN A 549 -4.30 -14.21 13.02
CA GLN A 549 -5.05 -14.98 12.02
C GLN A 549 -4.53 -16.42 11.87
N VAL A 550 -3.21 -16.61 11.82
CA VAL A 550 -2.60 -17.95 11.75
C VAL A 550 -2.81 -18.72 13.06
N ALA A 551 -2.70 -18.06 14.21
CA ALA A 551 -2.96 -18.66 15.52
C ALA A 551 -4.43 -19.09 15.67
N LEU A 552 -5.37 -18.35 15.08
CA LEU A 552 -6.78 -18.77 15.03
C LEU A 552 -6.97 -20.06 14.21
N ALA A 553 -6.24 -20.24 13.11
CA ALA A 553 -6.26 -21.50 12.36
C ALA A 553 -5.74 -22.68 13.21
N LYS A 554 -4.76 -22.44 14.08
CA LYS A 554 -4.29 -23.44 15.06
C LYS A 554 -5.39 -23.82 16.06
N VAL A 555 -6.14 -22.84 16.59
CA VAL A 555 -7.29 -23.09 17.46
C VAL A 555 -8.32 -23.99 16.75
N GLN A 556 -8.64 -23.68 15.49
CA GLN A 556 -9.58 -24.50 14.71
C GLN A 556 -9.05 -25.93 14.46
N GLN A 557 -7.75 -26.07 14.20
CA GLN A 557 -7.12 -27.38 14.04
C GLN A 557 -7.26 -28.22 15.33
N ILE A 558 -7.02 -27.62 16.50
CA ILE A 558 -7.17 -28.29 17.80
C ILE A 558 -8.62 -28.76 17.99
N ILE A 559 -9.60 -27.90 17.72
CA ILE A 559 -11.03 -28.24 17.78
C ILE A 559 -11.36 -29.42 16.87
N ASN A 560 -10.87 -29.41 15.63
CA ASN A 560 -11.15 -30.48 14.67
C ASN A 560 -10.53 -31.82 15.09
N THR A 561 -9.34 -31.79 15.71
CA THR A 561 -8.65 -33.01 16.21
C THR A 561 -9.23 -33.55 17.51
N ALA A 562 -9.95 -32.72 18.29
CA ALA A 562 -10.59 -33.14 19.54
C ALA A 562 -11.52 -34.34 19.38
N ASN A 563 -12.16 -34.46 18.20
CA ASN A 563 -13.09 -35.53 17.89
C ASN A 563 -12.42 -36.80 17.35
N THR A 564 -11.13 -36.76 16.99
CA THR A 564 -10.45 -37.82 16.23
C THR A 564 -9.22 -38.42 16.91
N ALA A 565 -8.60 -37.78 17.90
CA ALA A 565 -7.40 -38.32 18.54
C ALA A 565 -7.31 -38.03 20.05
N GLN A 566 -6.76 -39.02 20.76
CA GLN A 566 -6.36 -39.01 22.17
C GLN A 566 -5.28 -37.94 22.44
N ASN A 567 -5.60 -36.64 22.40
CA ASN A 567 -4.71 -35.62 22.95
C ASN A 567 -4.92 -35.55 24.48
N PRO A 568 -3.97 -36.03 25.31
CA PRO A 568 -4.13 -36.02 26.76
C PRO A 568 -4.16 -34.61 27.36
N ASN A 569 -3.64 -33.61 26.65
CA ASN A 569 -3.55 -32.22 27.10
C ASN A 569 -4.45 -31.26 26.30
N LEU A 570 -5.49 -31.76 25.63
CA LEU A 570 -6.34 -30.99 24.73
C LEU A 570 -6.82 -29.65 25.32
N LEU A 571 -7.26 -29.67 26.57
CA LEU A 571 -7.74 -28.45 27.25
C LEU A 571 -6.61 -27.43 27.46
N ALA A 572 -5.43 -27.88 27.87
CA ALA A 572 -4.28 -27.00 28.08
C ALA A 572 -3.78 -26.42 26.75
N ASP A 573 -3.70 -27.24 25.70
CA ASP A 573 -3.30 -26.82 24.35
C ASP A 573 -4.30 -25.82 23.76
N PHE A 574 -5.60 -26.09 23.92
CA PHE A 574 -6.66 -25.18 23.50
C PHE A 574 -6.58 -23.84 24.25
N GLN A 575 -6.47 -23.87 25.58
CA GLN A 575 -6.35 -22.66 26.40
C GLN A 575 -5.11 -21.83 26.02
N ALA A 576 -3.96 -22.49 25.81
CA ALA A 576 -2.72 -21.82 25.39
C ALA A 576 -2.86 -21.18 23.99
N ALA A 577 -3.42 -21.92 23.02
CA ALA A 577 -3.62 -21.42 21.66
C ALA A 577 -4.59 -20.22 21.63
N VAL A 578 -5.69 -20.30 22.38
CA VAL A 578 -6.65 -19.19 22.53
C VAL A 578 -6.01 -17.97 23.19
N SER A 579 -5.31 -18.17 24.31
CA SER A 579 -4.63 -17.10 25.04
C SER A 579 -3.62 -16.36 24.16
N ASN A 580 -2.79 -17.11 23.41
CA ASN A 580 -1.83 -16.53 22.48
C ASN A 580 -2.55 -15.74 21.36
N THR A 581 -3.60 -16.32 20.77
CA THR A 581 -4.36 -15.69 19.68
C THR A 581 -4.99 -14.36 20.09
N ILE A 582 -5.58 -14.31 21.29
CA ILE A 582 -6.13 -13.09 21.89
C ILE A 582 -5.02 -12.09 22.17
N THR A 583 -3.91 -12.52 22.77
CA THR A 583 -2.77 -11.65 23.09
C THR A 583 -2.21 -10.98 21.83
N PHE A 584 -2.08 -11.71 20.73
CA PHE A 584 -1.63 -11.15 19.46
C PHE A 584 -2.62 -10.10 18.92
N GLY A 585 -3.92 -10.40 18.94
CA GLY A 585 -4.96 -9.45 18.52
C GLY A 585 -4.97 -8.18 19.38
N GLN A 586 -4.88 -8.31 20.70
CA GLN A 586 -4.80 -7.19 21.64
C GLN A 586 -3.53 -6.37 21.40
N LYS A 587 -2.38 -7.01 21.19
CA LYS A 587 -1.12 -6.31 20.94
C LYS A 587 -1.20 -5.48 19.66
N ALA A 588 -1.82 -5.99 18.59
CA ALA A 588 -2.09 -5.22 17.37
C ALA A 588 -2.92 -3.95 17.68
N THR A 589 -3.99 -4.07 18.47
CA THR A 589 -4.81 -2.91 18.88
C THR A 589 -4.09 -1.93 19.80
N GLN A 590 -3.13 -2.38 20.60
CA GLN A 590 -2.32 -1.51 21.47
C GLN A 590 -1.29 -0.71 20.68
N ILE A 591 -0.66 -1.34 19.67
CA ILE A 591 0.33 -0.69 18.81
C ILE A 591 -0.34 0.37 17.94
N ASN A 592 -1.47 0.01 17.32
CA ASN A 592 -2.22 0.92 16.46
C ASN A 592 -3.72 0.88 16.81
N PRO A 593 -4.15 1.73 17.77
CA PRO A 593 -5.53 1.76 18.24
C PRO A 593 -6.50 2.40 17.26
N ASN A 594 -6.02 3.15 16.25
CA ASN A 594 -6.89 3.80 15.27
C ASN A 594 -7.10 2.94 14.01
N GLU A 595 -6.45 1.78 13.93
CA GLU A 595 -6.56 0.88 12.78
C GLU A 595 -7.76 -0.06 12.94
N ALA A 596 -8.80 0.17 12.14
CA ALA A 596 -10.02 -0.62 12.15
C ALA A 596 -9.77 -2.11 11.88
N LEU A 597 -8.76 -2.44 11.07
CA LEU A 597 -8.42 -3.84 10.76
C LEU A 597 -7.91 -4.62 11.99
N ASN A 598 -7.26 -3.94 12.93
CA ASN A 598 -6.78 -4.58 14.17
C ASN A 598 -7.96 -4.95 15.07
N TRP A 599 -8.89 -4.02 15.25
CA TRP A 599 -10.14 -4.25 15.97
C TRP A 599 -11.03 -5.29 15.30
N SER A 600 -11.15 -5.26 13.97
CA SER A 600 -11.88 -6.27 13.23
C SER A 600 -11.27 -7.67 13.41
N THR A 601 -9.94 -7.79 13.40
CA THR A 601 -9.27 -9.08 13.60
C THR A 601 -9.48 -9.59 15.02
N LEU A 602 -9.34 -8.73 16.03
CA LEU A 602 -9.61 -9.07 17.43
C LEU A 602 -11.10 -9.47 17.63
N GLY A 603 -12.02 -8.78 16.99
CA GLY A 603 -13.45 -9.11 17.00
C GLY A 603 -13.72 -10.48 16.40
N LEU A 604 -13.09 -10.82 15.27
CA LEU A 604 -13.19 -12.15 14.65
C LEU A 604 -12.63 -13.27 15.54
N VAL A 605 -11.53 -13.00 16.27
CA VAL A 605 -10.98 -13.94 17.26
C VAL A 605 -12.02 -14.20 18.35
N TYR A 606 -12.55 -13.16 18.99
CA TYR A 606 -13.57 -13.34 20.03
C TYR A 606 -14.86 -13.98 19.49
N GLN A 607 -15.28 -13.60 18.28
CA GLN A 607 -16.44 -14.17 17.61
C GLN A 607 -16.31 -15.70 17.45
N SER A 608 -15.11 -16.18 17.07
CA SER A 608 -14.85 -17.62 16.94
C SER A 608 -14.97 -18.40 18.26
N LEU A 609 -14.84 -17.70 19.39
CA LEU A 609 -14.89 -18.27 20.73
C LEU A 609 -16.28 -18.21 21.35
N VAL A 610 -17.23 -17.47 20.76
CA VAL A 610 -18.62 -17.33 21.25
C VAL A 610 -19.28 -18.69 21.56
N PRO A 611 -19.16 -19.74 20.72
CA PRO A 611 -19.77 -21.03 21.03
C PRO A 611 -19.23 -21.68 22.31
N PHE A 612 -18.00 -21.36 22.70
CA PHE A 612 -17.21 -22.08 23.70
C PHE A 612 -17.03 -21.31 25.02
N ILE A 613 -17.01 -19.97 24.99
CA ILE A 613 -16.61 -19.12 26.13
C ILE A 613 -17.68 -18.05 26.37
N ASP A 614 -18.24 -17.99 27.59
CA ASP A 614 -19.12 -16.90 28.03
C ASP A 614 -18.36 -15.56 28.11
N GLY A 615 -18.99 -14.47 27.66
CA GLY A 615 -18.37 -13.15 27.62
C GLY A 615 -17.49 -12.91 26.39
N ALA A 616 -17.23 -13.94 25.57
CA ALA A 616 -16.57 -13.74 24.28
C ALA A 616 -17.43 -12.88 23.33
N GLU A 617 -18.76 -12.98 23.44
CA GLU A 617 -19.70 -12.18 22.65
C GLU A 617 -19.59 -10.68 22.94
N SER A 618 -19.44 -10.28 24.21
CA SER A 618 -19.33 -8.87 24.57
C SER A 618 -17.99 -8.28 24.13
N ALA A 619 -16.91 -9.06 24.24
CA ALA A 619 -15.59 -8.69 23.73
C ALA A 619 -15.57 -8.58 22.20
N ALA A 620 -16.23 -9.50 21.49
CA ALA A 620 -16.37 -9.45 20.04
C ALA A 620 -17.16 -8.21 19.59
N LEU A 621 -18.32 -7.96 20.19
CA LEU A 621 -19.15 -6.78 19.88
C LEU A 621 -18.39 -5.48 20.15
N GLY A 622 -17.71 -5.36 21.29
CA GLY A 622 -16.91 -4.17 21.62
C GLY A 622 -15.77 -3.92 20.62
N ALA A 623 -15.12 -4.99 20.14
CA ALA A 623 -14.10 -4.88 19.10
C ALA A 623 -14.70 -4.49 17.73
N HIS A 624 -15.87 -5.02 17.36
CA HIS A 624 -16.57 -4.59 16.14
C HIS A 624 -17.04 -3.14 16.22
N ASP A 625 -17.53 -2.67 17.37
CA ASP A 625 -17.91 -1.28 17.56
C ASP A 625 -16.71 -0.33 17.41
N LYS A 626 -15.52 -0.75 17.87
CA LYS A 626 -14.27 -0.02 17.59
C LYS A 626 -13.89 -0.03 16.11
N ALA A 627 -14.05 -1.16 15.42
CA ALA A 627 -13.81 -1.22 13.98
C ALA A 627 -14.76 -0.28 13.20
N ILE A 628 -16.04 -0.23 13.58
CA ILE A 628 -17.04 0.69 13.02
C ILE A 628 -16.68 2.14 13.35
N GLN A 629 -16.17 2.43 14.55
CA GLN A 629 -15.73 3.78 14.94
C GLN A 629 -14.64 4.33 14.00
N PHE A 630 -13.68 3.48 13.60
CA PHE A 630 -12.52 3.90 12.78
C PHE A 630 -12.69 3.70 11.28
N ASP A 631 -13.72 2.96 10.85
CA ASP A 631 -14.04 2.73 9.43
C ASP A 631 -15.57 2.59 9.23
N PRO A 632 -16.34 3.67 9.46
CA PRO A 632 -17.80 3.62 9.55
C PRO A 632 -18.48 3.28 8.23
N GLN A 633 -17.81 3.49 7.10
CA GLN A 633 -18.35 3.22 5.77
C GLN A 633 -18.12 1.79 5.30
N ASN A 634 -17.44 0.93 6.08
CA ASN A 634 -17.21 -0.46 5.67
C ASN A 634 -18.41 -1.35 5.99
N PRO A 635 -19.08 -1.94 4.98
CA PRO A 635 -20.18 -2.86 5.23
C PRO A 635 -19.73 -4.13 5.97
N THR A 636 -18.44 -4.48 5.91
CA THR A 636 -17.89 -5.69 6.53
C THR A 636 -17.93 -5.64 8.05
N HIS A 637 -17.75 -4.46 8.67
CA HIS A 637 -17.72 -4.36 10.13
C HIS A 637 -19.12 -4.57 10.74
N GLU A 638 -20.14 -3.97 10.14
CA GLU A 638 -21.54 -4.22 10.51
C GLU A 638 -21.96 -5.67 10.24
N PHE A 639 -21.50 -6.25 9.14
CA PHE A 639 -21.70 -7.66 8.84
C PHE A 639 -21.06 -8.59 9.88
N ASN A 640 -19.81 -8.32 10.29
CA ASN A 640 -19.15 -9.12 11.33
C ASN A 640 -19.82 -8.96 12.69
N ARG A 641 -20.31 -7.76 13.03
CA ARG A 641 -21.16 -7.54 14.22
C ARG A 641 -22.42 -8.40 14.17
N ALA A 642 -23.10 -8.44 13.02
CA ALA A 642 -24.25 -9.32 12.83
C ALA A 642 -23.92 -10.80 13.00
N ARG A 643 -22.80 -11.27 12.44
CA ARG A 643 -22.37 -12.66 12.60
C ARG A 643 -22.09 -13.03 14.06
N THR A 644 -21.62 -12.09 14.88
CA THR A 644 -21.48 -12.29 16.32
C THR A 644 -22.84 -12.48 16.99
N TYR A 645 -23.85 -11.67 16.65
CA TYR A 645 -25.22 -11.89 17.14
C TYR A 645 -25.78 -13.24 16.68
N LEU A 646 -25.53 -13.66 15.44
CA LEU A 646 -25.97 -14.97 14.95
C LEU A 646 -25.33 -16.12 15.73
N ALA A 647 -24.01 -16.07 15.98
CA ALA A 647 -23.32 -17.06 16.80
C ALA A 647 -23.91 -17.14 18.23
N LEU A 648 -24.29 -15.99 18.81
CA LEU A 648 -24.96 -15.94 20.10
C LEU A 648 -26.38 -16.53 20.04
N ALA A 649 -27.14 -16.26 18.98
CA ALA A 649 -28.47 -16.83 18.77
C ALA A 649 -28.42 -18.36 18.61
N ASP A 650 -27.43 -18.88 17.88
CA ASP A 650 -27.21 -20.31 17.69
C ASP A 650 -26.79 -21.00 19.00
N ARG A 651 -25.92 -20.36 19.79
CA ARG A 651 -25.58 -20.84 21.14
C ARG A 651 -26.79 -20.87 22.06
N THR A 652 -27.64 -19.84 21.98
CA THR A 652 -28.89 -19.76 22.76
C THR A 652 -29.87 -20.84 22.33
N GLN A 653 -29.97 -21.13 21.02
CA GLN A 653 -30.75 -22.25 20.50
C GLN A 653 -30.20 -23.60 20.96
N SER A 654 -28.88 -23.75 20.99
CA SER A 654 -28.22 -24.96 21.46
C SER A 654 -28.49 -25.20 22.94
N ARG A 655 -28.54 -24.12 23.75
CA ARG A 655 -29.01 -24.17 25.13
C ARG A 655 -30.48 -24.60 25.17
N LEU A 656 -31.39 -23.94 24.45
CA LEU A 656 -32.82 -24.31 24.40
C LEU A 656 -33.07 -25.80 24.08
N ASN A 657 -32.23 -26.41 23.25
CA ASN A 657 -32.35 -27.81 22.87
C ASN A 657 -31.83 -28.79 23.93
N GLN A 658 -31.22 -28.31 25.03
CA GLN A 658 -30.71 -29.19 26.08
C GLN A 658 -31.84 -29.83 26.89
N PRO A 659 -31.78 -31.13 27.16
CA PRO A 659 -32.77 -31.80 28.00
C PRO A 659 -32.73 -31.27 29.44
N GLY A 660 -33.90 -31.15 30.07
CA GLY A 660 -34.01 -30.73 31.48
C GLY A 660 -34.13 -29.23 31.73
N ILE A 661 -34.32 -28.41 30.68
CA ILE A 661 -34.59 -26.98 30.84
C ILE A 661 -36.00 -26.76 31.40
N THR A 662 -36.11 -25.86 32.39
CA THR A 662 -37.39 -25.47 32.97
C THR A 662 -38.16 -24.53 32.03
N ASN A 663 -39.50 -24.58 32.07
CA ASN A 663 -40.35 -23.73 31.22
C ASN A 663 -40.02 -22.22 31.37
N GLN A 664 -39.64 -21.78 32.57
CA GLN A 664 -39.24 -20.40 32.82
C GLN A 664 -37.91 -20.05 32.15
N ALA A 665 -36.91 -20.94 32.21
CA ALA A 665 -35.62 -20.75 31.55
C ALA A 665 -35.78 -20.83 30.02
N ALA A 666 -36.62 -21.72 29.50
CA ALA A 666 -36.94 -21.81 28.07
C ALA A 666 -37.58 -20.52 27.55
N LEU A 667 -38.50 -19.92 28.31
CA LEU A 667 -39.12 -18.64 27.97
C LEU A 667 -38.10 -17.50 27.92
N GLN A 668 -37.20 -17.42 28.91
CA GLN A 668 -36.13 -16.41 28.96
C GLN A 668 -35.17 -16.54 27.79
N LEU A 669 -34.68 -17.76 27.51
CA LEU A 669 -33.77 -18.03 26.40
C LEU A 669 -34.44 -17.77 25.04
N THR A 670 -35.74 -18.06 24.91
CA THR A 670 -36.52 -17.76 23.69
C THR A 670 -36.62 -16.25 23.46
N LYS A 671 -36.88 -15.48 24.52
CA LYS A 671 -36.88 -14.01 24.47
C LYS A 671 -35.50 -13.47 24.07
N GLN A 672 -34.45 -13.94 24.74
CA GLN A 672 -33.06 -13.56 24.45
C GLN A 672 -32.68 -13.86 22.99
N ARG A 673 -33.02 -15.05 22.49
CA ARG A 673 -32.77 -15.44 21.10
C ARG A 673 -33.48 -14.50 20.12
N THR A 674 -34.72 -14.12 20.42
CA THR A 674 -35.50 -13.20 19.59
C THR A 674 -34.86 -11.81 19.53
N GLU A 675 -34.50 -11.24 20.69
CA GLU A 675 -33.80 -9.94 20.78
C GLU A 675 -32.44 -9.98 20.06
N THR A 676 -31.73 -11.10 20.16
CA THR A 676 -30.45 -11.31 19.48
C THR A 676 -30.62 -11.39 17.96
N LEU A 677 -31.64 -12.07 17.46
CA LEU A 677 -31.97 -12.14 16.03
C LEU A 677 -32.40 -10.77 15.49
N ASP A 678 -33.13 -9.97 16.27
CA ASP A 678 -33.45 -8.59 15.89
C ASP A 678 -32.21 -7.69 15.81
N SER A 679 -31.26 -7.88 16.73
CA SER A 679 -29.96 -7.19 16.69
C SER A 679 -29.13 -7.60 15.46
N ALA A 680 -29.12 -8.90 15.13
CA ALA A 680 -28.50 -9.41 13.91
C ALA A 680 -29.13 -8.80 12.65
N ARG A 681 -30.47 -8.77 12.58
CA ARG A 681 -31.21 -8.13 11.48
C ARG A 681 -30.83 -6.67 11.32
N SER A 682 -30.83 -5.90 12.41
CA SER A 682 -30.50 -4.46 12.38
C SER A 682 -29.09 -4.21 11.87
N ALA A 683 -28.10 -4.98 12.33
CA ALA A 683 -26.72 -4.87 11.84
C ALA A 683 -26.58 -5.29 10.36
N LEU A 684 -27.30 -6.33 9.91
CA LEU A 684 -27.34 -6.71 8.49
C LEU A 684 -28.01 -5.65 7.62
N GLU A 685 -29.10 -5.06 8.07
CA GLU A 685 -29.78 -3.96 7.38
C GLU A 685 -28.85 -2.75 7.23
N LYS A 686 -28.06 -2.40 8.26
CA LYS A 686 -27.01 -1.37 8.16
C LYS A 686 -25.92 -1.75 7.15
N SER A 687 -25.46 -2.99 7.17
CA SER A 687 -24.46 -3.47 6.20
C SER A 687 -24.98 -3.37 4.74
N VAL A 688 -26.24 -3.75 4.51
CA VAL A 688 -26.93 -3.60 3.21
C VAL A 688 -27.17 -2.13 2.85
N GLN A 689 -27.46 -1.25 3.81
CA GLN A 689 -27.56 0.19 3.56
C GLN A 689 -26.22 0.78 3.10
N LEU A 690 -25.10 0.37 3.73
CA LEU A 690 -23.76 0.80 3.34
C LEU A 690 -23.38 0.26 1.96
N LYS A 691 -23.77 -0.99 1.64
CA LYS A 691 -23.52 -1.63 0.36
C LYS A 691 -24.71 -2.52 -0.05
N PRO A 692 -25.63 -2.01 -0.90
CA PRO A 692 -26.85 -2.74 -1.28
C PRO A 692 -26.60 -4.06 -2.00
N ASP A 693 -25.53 -4.13 -2.79
CA ASP A 693 -25.09 -5.29 -3.56
C ASP A 693 -24.06 -6.14 -2.79
N TYR A 694 -24.05 -6.12 -1.44
CA TYR A 694 -23.15 -6.98 -0.66
C TYR A 694 -23.73 -8.39 -0.52
N PRO A 695 -23.21 -9.42 -1.24
CA PRO A 695 -23.88 -10.72 -1.33
C PRO A 695 -24.01 -11.41 0.03
N GLN A 696 -22.96 -11.34 0.85
CA GLN A 696 -22.92 -11.98 2.16
C GLN A 696 -23.99 -11.38 3.08
N ALA A 697 -24.09 -10.06 3.18
CA ALA A 697 -25.09 -9.43 4.04
C ALA A 697 -26.53 -9.69 3.57
N ASN A 698 -26.81 -9.63 2.27
CA ASN A 698 -28.12 -9.96 1.72
C ASN A 698 -28.51 -11.42 2.02
N TYR A 699 -27.57 -12.37 1.84
CA TYR A 699 -27.78 -13.78 2.14
C TYR A 699 -28.11 -14.01 3.63
N PHE A 700 -27.28 -13.48 4.54
CA PHE A 700 -27.52 -13.64 5.98
C PHE A 700 -28.78 -12.90 6.45
N LEU A 701 -29.12 -11.75 5.85
CA LEU A 701 -30.37 -11.05 6.12
C LEU A 701 -31.57 -11.90 5.72
N ALA A 702 -31.53 -12.58 4.57
CA ALA A 702 -32.56 -13.53 4.18
C ALA A 702 -32.72 -14.66 5.21
N GLN A 703 -31.61 -15.25 5.69
CA GLN A 703 -31.65 -16.31 6.70
C GLN A 703 -32.35 -15.85 7.99
N VAL A 704 -32.02 -14.65 8.47
CA VAL A 704 -32.68 -14.09 9.67
C VAL A 704 -34.16 -13.84 9.42
N LEU A 705 -34.52 -13.29 8.25
CA LEU A 705 -35.91 -13.03 7.88
C LEU A 705 -36.73 -14.32 7.77
N ILE A 706 -36.14 -15.41 7.27
CA ILE A 706 -36.79 -16.74 7.23
C ILE A 706 -37.10 -17.24 8.63
N VAL A 707 -36.11 -17.17 9.54
CA VAL A 707 -36.30 -17.57 10.95
C VAL A 707 -37.38 -16.73 11.64
N GLN A 708 -37.52 -15.46 11.24
CA GLN A 708 -38.54 -14.54 11.73
C GLN A 708 -39.89 -14.64 10.99
N GLY A 709 -40.03 -15.54 10.02
CA GLY A 709 -41.26 -15.76 9.24
C GLY A 709 -41.56 -14.70 8.18
N ASN A 710 -40.63 -13.78 7.89
CA ASN A 710 -40.79 -12.73 6.89
C ASN A 710 -40.33 -13.21 5.49
N LEU A 711 -41.08 -14.15 4.91
CA LEU A 711 -40.76 -14.77 3.64
C LEU A 711 -40.68 -13.77 2.48
N THR A 712 -41.56 -12.76 2.44
CA THR A 712 -41.58 -11.76 1.36
C THR A 712 -40.27 -10.97 1.29
N ARG A 713 -39.80 -10.44 2.43
CA ARG A 713 -38.51 -9.72 2.46
C ARG A 713 -37.34 -10.67 2.22
N ALA A 714 -37.41 -11.91 2.73
CA ALA A 714 -36.36 -12.91 2.50
C ALA A 714 -36.19 -13.21 1.01
N ILE A 715 -37.29 -13.41 0.26
CA ILE A 715 -37.28 -13.60 -1.19
C ILE A 715 -36.58 -12.41 -1.87
N GLN A 716 -36.95 -11.17 -1.52
CA GLN A 716 -36.32 -9.97 -2.10
C GLN A 716 -34.80 -9.96 -1.92
N GLN A 717 -34.30 -10.31 -0.73
CA GLN A 717 -32.86 -10.34 -0.47
C GLN A 717 -32.16 -11.45 -1.28
N VAL A 718 -32.75 -12.65 -1.36
CA VAL A 718 -32.17 -13.76 -2.15
C VAL A 718 -32.23 -13.47 -3.65
N GLU A 719 -33.23 -12.74 -4.14
CA GLU A 719 -33.27 -12.26 -5.53
C GLU A 719 -32.14 -11.27 -5.84
N THR A 720 -31.79 -10.39 -4.91
CA THR A 720 -30.59 -9.54 -5.02
C THR A 720 -29.34 -10.42 -5.14
N VAL A 721 -29.17 -11.42 -4.27
CA VAL A 721 -28.02 -12.35 -4.35
C VAL A 721 -28.00 -13.11 -5.68
N ARG A 722 -29.16 -13.56 -6.20
CA ARG A 722 -29.28 -14.22 -7.51
C ARG A 722 -28.72 -13.34 -8.64
N SER A 723 -28.98 -12.03 -8.60
CA SER A 723 -28.47 -11.12 -9.63
C SER A 723 -26.94 -10.99 -9.63
N LEU A 724 -26.32 -11.22 -8.47
CA LEU A 724 -24.86 -11.15 -8.26
C LEU A 724 -24.17 -12.49 -8.47
N ALA A 725 -24.87 -13.60 -8.20
CA ALA A 725 -24.37 -14.97 -8.31
C ALA A 725 -25.36 -15.87 -9.09
N PRO A 726 -25.55 -15.63 -10.40
CA PRO A 726 -26.58 -16.31 -11.20
C PRO A 726 -26.33 -17.81 -11.40
N PHE A 727 -25.12 -18.29 -11.14
CA PHE A 727 -24.72 -19.69 -11.25
C PHE A 727 -24.48 -20.36 -9.88
N ASP A 728 -24.83 -19.70 -8.78
CA ASP A 728 -24.77 -20.32 -7.46
C ASP A 728 -25.97 -21.25 -7.24
N ILE A 729 -25.68 -22.53 -7.05
CA ILE A 729 -26.68 -23.56 -6.86
C ILE A 729 -27.42 -23.46 -5.53
N GLY A 730 -26.73 -23.01 -4.47
CA GLY A 730 -27.32 -22.81 -3.16
C GLY A 730 -28.36 -21.68 -3.21
N VAL A 731 -28.05 -20.59 -3.92
CA VAL A 731 -28.97 -19.47 -4.14
C VAL A 731 -30.18 -19.92 -4.97
N ALA A 732 -29.98 -20.69 -6.04
CA ALA A 732 -31.07 -21.25 -6.84
C ALA A 732 -32.00 -22.12 -6.03
N PHE A 733 -31.43 -23.06 -5.29
CA PHE A 733 -32.21 -23.95 -4.45
C PHE A 733 -32.97 -23.19 -3.35
N GLN A 734 -32.29 -22.29 -2.64
CA GLN A 734 -32.91 -21.51 -1.56
C GLN A 734 -34.07 -20.66 -2.08
N LEU A 735 -33.91 -19.97 -3.21
CA LEU A 735 -34.97 -19.16 -3.79
C LEU A 735 -36.15 -20.05 -4.24
N GLY A 736 -35.87 -21.22 -4.81
CA GLY A 736 -36.89 -22.21 -5.15
C GLY A 736 -37.69 -22.68 -3.93
N VAL A 737 -37.00 -22.98 -2.82
CA VAL A 737 -37.65 -23.35 -1.53
C VAL A 737 -38.50 -22.20 -1.00
N LEU A 738 -38.01 -20.97 -1.04
CA LEU A 738 -38.76 -19.81 -0.56
C LEU A 738 -40.01 -19.55 -1.40
N TYR A 739 -39.92 -19.67 -2.72
CA TYR A 739 -41.08 -19.58 -3.61
C TYR A 739 -42.07 -20.72 -3.38
N TYR A 740 -41.57 -21.93 -3.16
CA TYR A 740 -42.41 -23.08 -2.81
C TYR A 740 -43.18 -22.85 -1.51
N GLN A 741 -42.51 -22.33 -0.47
CA GLN A 741 -43.11 -21.98 0.82
C GLN A 741 -44.11 -20.82 0.70
N ALA A 742 -43.83 -19.83 -0.15
CA ALA A 742 -44.74 -18.73 -0.44
C ALA A 742 -45.93 -19.12 -1.35
N GLY A 743 -45.94 -20.34 -1.90
CA GLY A 743 -46.97 -20.83 -2.81
C GLY A 743 -46.82 -20.36 -4.27
N ASP A 744 -45.73 -19.65 -4.61
CA ASP A 744 -45.41 -19.24 -5.99
C ASP A 744 -44.73 -20.40 -6.74
N PHE A 745 -45.50 -21.46 -6.98
CA PHE A 745 -45.01 -22.69 -7.60
C PHE A 745 -44.38 -22.52 -9.00
N PRO A 746 -44.86 -21.60 -9.87
CA PRO A 746 -44.19 -21.33 -11.16
C PRO A 746 -42.77 -20.81 -10.98
N LYS A 747 -42.54 -19.85 -10.08
CA LYS A 747 -41.18 -19.36 -9.81
C LYS A 747 -40.32 -20.39 -9.08
N ALA A 748 -40.92 -21.18 -8.17
CA ALA A 748 -40.24 -22.26 -7.49
C ALA A 748 -39.68 -23.28 -8.50
N GLU A 749 -40.50 -23.71 -9.47
CA GLU A 749 -40.07 -24.58 -10.55
C GLU A 749 -38.91 -24.00 -11.35
N ALA A 750 -39.01 -22.74 -11.77
CA ALA A 750 -37.96 -22.08 -12.56
C ALA A 750 -36.61 -22.12 -11.84
N GLU A 751 -36.59 -21.85 -10.53
CA GLU A 751 -35.37 -21.85 -9.72
C GLU A 751 -34.86 -23.28 -9.42
N PHE A 752 -35.73 -24.26 -9.21
CA PHE A 752 -35.30 -25.67 -9.09
C PHE A 752 -34.73 -26.20 -10.40
N LEU A 753 -35.34 -25.88 -11.54
CA LEU A 753 -34.80 -26.22 -12.85
C LEU A 753 -33.45 -25.52 -13.10
N ARG A 754 -33.29 -24.27 -12.65
CA ARG A 754 -31.98 -23.59 -12.69
C ARG A 754 -30.94 -24.33 -11.85
N ALA A 755 -31.26 -24.73 -10.62
CA ALA A 755 -30.36 -25.51 -9.79
C ALA A 755 -29.95 -26.85 -10.46
N ILE A 756 -30.91 -27.54 -11.09
CA ILE A 756 -30.66 -28.78 -11.84
C ILE A 756 -29.82 -28.53 -13.10
N ALA A 757 -30.00 -27.40 -13.78
CA ALA A 757 -29.21 -27.02 -14.95
C ALA A 757 -27.75 -26.67 -14.57
N ILE A 758 -27.54 -26.07 -13.39
CA ILE A 758 -26.19 -25.80 -12.85
C ILE A 758 -25.51 -27.11 -12.45
N ASN A 759 -26.23 -28.02 -11.78
CA ASN A 759 -25.76 -29.34 -11.43
C ASN A 759 -26.88 -30.38 -11.55
N GLU A 760 -26.74 -31.23 -12.56
CA GLU A 760 -27.74 -32.26 -12.85
C GLU A 760 -27.88 -33.31 -11.73
N ASN A 761 -26.89 -33.43 -10.85
CA ASN A 761 -26.91 -34.36 -9.71
C ASN A 761 -27.35 -33.71 -8.40
N TYR A 762 -27.91 -32.50 -8.44
CA TYR A 762 -28.37 -31.82 -7.23
C TYR A 762 -29.71 -32.37 -6.74
N SER A 763 -29.64 -33.46 -5.97
CA SER A 763 -30.78 -34.23 -5.46
C SER A 763 -31.84 -33.40 -4.75
N ASN A 764 -31.43 -32.37 -3.99
CA ASN A 764 -32.37 -31.52 -3.25
C ASN A 764 -33.31 -30.75 -4.19
N ALA A 765 -32.81 -30.16 -5.28
CA ALA A 765 -33.68 -29.46 -6.24
C ALA A 765 -34.57 -30.44 -7.01
N ARG A 766 -34.05 -31.62 -7.37
CA ARG A 766 -34.86 -32.68 -8.02
C ARG A 766 -36.00 -33.15 -7.12
N TYR A 767 -35.76 -33.24 -5.81
CA TYR A 767 -36.76 -33.64 -4.83
C TYR A 767 -37.95 -32.68 -4.86
N PHE A 768 -37.69 -31.38 -4.69
CA PHE A 768 -38.76 -30.37 -4.70
C PHE A 768 -39.42 -30.21 -6.08
N PHE A 769 -38.66 -30.35 -7.17
CA PHE A 769 -39.23 -30.36 -8.51
C PHE A 769 -40.15 -31.58 -8.73
N GLY A 770 -39.77 -32.76 -8.24
CA GLY A 770 -40.61 -33.95 -8.23
C GLY A 770 -41.92 -33.75 -7.46
N LEU A 771 -41.85 -33.11 -6.29
CA LEU A 771 -43.05 -32.75 -5.51
C LEU A 771 -43.96 -31.75 -6.25
N LEU A 772 -43.39 -30.76 -6.95
CA LEU A 772 -44.16 -29.83 -7.78
C LEU A 772 -44.87 -30.54 -8.93
N LEU A 773 -44.21 -31.50 -9.58
CA LEU A 773 -44.81 -32.30 -10.66
C LEU A 773 -45.95 -33.19 -10.14
N ASP A 774 -45.77 -33.84 -8.99
CA ASP A 774 -46.85 -34.62 -8.36
C ASP A 774 -48.04 -33.74 -8.00
N ARG A 775 -47.80 -32.54 -7.45
CA ARG A 775 -48.85 -31.56 -7.14
C ARG A 775 -49.64 -31.13 -8.39
N ARG A 776 -49.02 -31.12 -9.57
CA ARG A 776 -49.69 -30.86 -10.86
C ARG A 776 -50.37 -32.08 -11.46
N GLY A 777 -50.26 -33.24 -10.84
CA GLY A 777 -50.78 -34.52 -11.35
C GLY A 777 -49.85 -35.24 -12.33
N GLU A 778 -48.65 -34.72 -12.59
CA GLU A 778 -47.67 -35.27 -13.53
C GLU A 778 -46.82 -36.39 -12.90
N LYS A 779 -47.49 -37.42 -12.36
CA LYS A 779 -46.85 -38.46 -11.52
C LYS A 779 -45.73 -39.22 -12.20
N THR A 780 -45.83 -39.46 -13.51
CA THR A 780 -44.77 -40.13 -14.29
C THR A 780 -43.50 -39.29 -14.32
N LYS A 781 -43.62 -37.98 -14.58
CA LYS A 781 -42.46 -37.09 -14.59
C LYS A 781 -41.89 -36.89 -13.19
N ALA A 782 -42.75 -36.86 -12.17
CA ALA A 782 -42.31 -36.83 -10.77
C ALA A 782 -41.48 -38.08 -10.45
N LEU A 783 -41.96 -39.28 -10.84
CA LEU A 783 -41.25 -40.54 -10.66
C LEU A 783 -39.87 -40.53 -11.35
N ASP A 784 -39.75 -39.96 -12.54
CA ASP A 784 -38.46 -39.81 -13.24
C ASP A 784 -37.45 -38.97 -12.43
N GLN A 785 -37.90 -37.92 -11.74
CA GLN A 785 -37.02 -37.13 -10.88
C GLN A 785 -36.54 -37.96 -9.68
N PHE A 786 -37.45 -38.68 -9.01
CA PHE A 786 -37.10 -39.51 -7.84
C PHE A 786 -36.24 -40.72 -8.22
N LEU A 787 -36.39 -41.29 -9.41
CA LEU A 787 -35.49 -42.32 -9.95
C LEU A 787 -34.05 -41.82 -10.06
N ARG A 788 -33.85 -40.57 -10.53
CA ARG A 788 -32.52 -39.95 -10.57
C ARG A 788 -31.94 -39.74 -9.17
N ILE A 789 -32.76 -39.34 -8.20
CA ILE A 789 -32.32 -39.19 -6.80
C ILE A 789 -31.93 -40.57 -6.21
N GLN A 790 -32.73 -41.61 -6.47
CA GLN A 790 -32.42 -42.97 -6.03
C GLN A 790 -31.10 -43.48 -6.61
N ALA A 791 -30.79 -43.17 -7.87
CA ALA A 791 -29.50 -43.53 -8.47
C ALA A 791 -28.31 -42.87 -7.75
N LEU A 792 -28.48 -41.66 -7.21
CA LEU A 792 -27.46 -40.92 -6.47
C LEU A 792 -27.40 -41.31 -4.98
N ASN A 793 -28.52 -41.75 -4.41
CA ASN A 793 -28.63 -42.19 -3.02
C ASN A 793 -29.51 -43.46 -2.92
N PRO A 794 -28.96 -44.65 -3.22
CA PRO A 794 -29.72 -45.90 -3.32
C PRO A 794 -30.36 -46.34 -1.99
N ASP A 795 -29.84 -45.87 -0.86
CA ASP A 795 -30.28 -46.28 0.48
C ASP A 795 -31.31 -45.35 1.11
N ASN A 796 -31.67 -44.25 0.43
CA ASN A 796 -32.67 -43.32 0.94
C ASN A 796 -34.07 -43.95 0.97
N GLN A 797 -34.52 -44.32 2.17
CA GLN A 797 -35.82 -44.97 2.39
C GLN A 797 -37.00 -44.04 2.09
N GLU A 798 -36.86 -42.74 2.37
CA GLU A 798 -37.90 -41.76 2.08
C GLU A 798 -38.18 -41.70 0.57
N VAL A 799 -37.11 -41.62 -0.24
CA VAL A 799 -37.23 -41.62 -1.71
C VAL A 799 -37.88 -42.91 -2.23
N LYS A 800 -37.54 -44.08 -1.65
CA LYS A 800 -38.19 -45.36 -1.99
C LYS A 800 -39.69 -45.32 -1.70
N THR A 801 -40.10 -44.78 -0.54
CA THR A 801 -41.50 -44.62 -0.15
C THR A 801 -42.23 -43.65 -1.08
N ILE A 802 -41.63 -42.50 -1.40
CA ILE A 802 -42.21 -41.53 -2.37
C ILE A 802 -42.47 -42.20 -3.72
N MET A 803 -41.50 -42.97 -4.23
CA MET A 803 -41.65 -43.67 -5.50
C MET A 803 -42.74 -44.74 -5.45
N ALA A 804 -42.88 -45.48 -4.34
CA ALA A 804 -43.96 -46.45 -4.15
C ALA A 804 -45.33 -45.77 -4.14
N ASN A 805 -45.45 -44.62 -3.46
CA ASN A 805 -46.67 -43.81 -3.44
C ASN A 805 -47.05 -43.34 -4.85
N LEU A 806 -46.10 -42.76 -5.58
CA LEU A 806 -46.32 -42.28 -6.95
C LEU A 806 -46.77 -43.40 -7.89
N ARG A 807 -46.16 -44.60 -7.79
CA ARG A 807 -46.56 -45.80 -8.56
C ARG A 807 -47.96 -46.30 -8.20
N ALA A 808 -48.34 -46.19 -6.93
CA ALA A 808 -49.67 -46.55 -6.43
C ALA A 808 -50.74 -45.47 -6.72
N GLY A 809 -50.39 -44.39 -7.41
CA GLY A 809 -51.30 -43.28 -7.70
C GLY A 809 -51.62 -42.40 -6.49
N LYS A 810 -50.90 -42.56 -5.37
CA LYS A 810 -51.04 -41.73 -4.16
C LYS A 810 -50.21 -40.45 -4.26
N ALA A 811 -50.42 -39.50 -3.35
CA ALA A 811 -49.56 -38.31 -3.26
C ALA A 811 -48.14 -38.71 -2.87
N ALA A 812 -47.12 -38.01 -3.38
CA ALA A 812 -45.71 -38.32 -3.15
C ALA A 812 -45.40 -38.53 -1.64
N LEU A 813 -45.94 -37.65 -0.80
CA LEU A 813 -45.71 -37.64 0.64
C LEU A 813 -46.76 -38.43 1.47
N ASP A 814 -47.58 -39.29 0.85
CA ASP A 814 -48.57 -40.10 1.58
C ASP A 814 -47.89 -41.01 2.62
N GLY A 815 -48.29 -40.91 3.89
CA GLY A 815 -47.66 -41.65 4.99
C GLY A 815 -46.23 -41.21 5.34
N ILE A 816 -45.71 -40.15 4.72
CA ILE A 816 -44.42 -39.54 5.06
C ILE A 816 -44.71 -38.27 5.87
N SER A 817 -44.63 -38.39 7.20
CA SER A 817 -44.76 -37.23 8.07
C SER A 817 -43.50 -36.36 7.96
N PRO A 818 -43.62 -35.05 7.66
CA PRO A 818 -42.47 -34.15 7.77
C PRO A 818 -41.97 -34.13 9.22
N PRO A 819 -40.68 -33.88 9.47
CA PRO A 819 -40.18 -33.66 10.83
C PRO A 819 -41.02 -32.54 11.46
N ALA A 820 -41.58 -32.82 12.64
CA ALA A 820 -42.46 -31.87 13.31
C ALA A 820 -41.75 -30.51 13.47
N PRO A 821 -42.43 -29.38 13.21
CA PRO A 821 -41.91 -28.10 13.68
C PRO A 821 -41.70 -28.19 15.20
N PRO A 822 -40.69 -27.50 15.77
CA PRO A 822 -40.49 -27.51 17.22
C PRO A 822 -41.83 -27.16 17.89
N PRO A 823 -42.23 -27.89 18.94
CA PRO A 823 -43.56 -27.80 19.48
C PRO A 823 -43.86 -26.36 19.86
N THR A 824 -44.82 -25.73 19.19
CA THR A 824 -45.46 -24.52 19.73
C THR A 824 -46.14 -24.95 21.03
N GLU A 825 -45.55 -24.61 22.17
CA GLU A 825 -46.22 -24.70 23.47
C GLU A 825 -47.50 -23.86 23.41
N ARG A 826 -48.64 -24.49 23.12
CA ARG A 826 -49.94 -23.90 23.44
C ARG A 826 -50.13 -24.02 24.94
N ARG A 827 -50.39 -22.89 25.60
CA ARG A 827 -50.58 -22.84 27.05
C ARG A 827 -52.01 -23.16 27.51
N GLU A 828 -52.98 -23.39 26.62
CA GLU A 828 -54.36 -23.76 27.00
C GLU A 828 -54.99 -24.77 26.01
N PRO A 829 -55.84 -25.70 26.48
CA PRO A 829 -56.57 -26.63 25.63
C PRO A 829 -57.72 -25.95 24.87
N PRO A 830 -58.08 -26.39 23.65
CA PRO A 830 -59.23 -25.85 22.95
C PRO A 830 -60.49 -26.41 23.61
N VAL A 831 -61.26 -25.52 24.22
CA VAL A 831 -62.61 -25.69 24.82
C VAL A 831 -62.62 -26.07 26.31
N SER A 832 -63.31 -25.23 27.11
CA SER A 832 -63.61 -25.39 28.53
C SER A 832 -64.92 -26.17 28.73
N ASP A 833 -64.86 -27.30 29.45
CA ASP A 833 -66.03 -27.90 30.07
C ASP A 833 -66.35 -27.15 31.37
N ALA A 834 -67.41 -26.35 31.36
CA ALA A 834 -68.11 -25.94 32.56
C ALA A 834 -69.61 -25.87 32.26
N GLY A 835 -70.32 -26.91 32.67
CA GLY A 835 -71.77 -26.91 32.75
C GLY A 835 -72.23 -25.92 33.82
N GLU A 836 -73.09 -24.98 33.44
CA GLU A 836 -73.94 -24.27 34.37
C GLU A 836 -75.13 -25.16 34.74
N SER A 837 -75.11 -25.73 35.94
CA SER A 837 -76.31 -26.18 36.62
C SER A 837 -76.87 -25.04 37.48
N ARG A 838 -78.06 -24.58 37.09
CA ARG A 838 -79.08 -23.79 37.83
C ARG A 838 -78.84 -23.57 39.34
N ASN A 839 -78.89 -22.30 39.76
CA ASN A 839 -80.01 -21.72 40.51
C ASN A 839 -80.01 -20.20 40.40
#